data_AF-A0AAJ6AID6-F1
#
_entry.id   AF-A0AAJ6AID6-F1
#
_cell.length_a   1.000
_cell.length_b   1.000
_cell.length_c   1.000
_cell.angle_alpha   90.00
_cell.angle_beta   90.00
_cell.angle_gamma   90.00
#
_symmetry.space_group_name_H-M   'P 1'
#
loop_
_entity.id
_entity.type
_entity.pdbx_description
1 polymer ?
#
loop_
_entity_poly.entity_id
_entity_poly.type
_entity_poly.pdbx_seq_one_letter_code
_entity_poly.pdbx_strand_id
1 'polypeptide(L)'
;MDDKSQLRQAALDFHEFPIPGKIEVTPTKSLATQRDLALAYSPGVAEPCLEIEKDPAAAYRYTSKGNLVAVISNGTAVLGLGNIGALAGKPVMEGKGVLFKKFAGIDVFDIEINEKDPEKLVEIIASLEPTFGGINLEDIKAPECFYIEQKLRERLNIPVFHDDQHGTAIISAAAVINALRIVDKKIEEVRLVASGAGAASIACLNLLVSLGMKRENIVVCDSKGVIYKDRDDRMDDTKKHYSIDDNGWRTLGDAMPNADIFLGCSAAGALTQDMVRTMAAHPIILALANPNPEITPPEAKAARPDAIVCTGRSDYPNQVNNVLCFPFIFRGALDVGATTINEEMKRAAVYAIADLALAEQNEVVTSAYGGEGTTFGADYIIPRPFDPRLIVRIAPAVAKAAMESGVATRPITDWEAYHEKLTQFVYKTNLFMKPIFSQAKAEKKRIVLAEGEEDKVLHATQEVVSMGLAYPVLIGRTEIIKAKIKKLGLHIVAGQDFDVIDNEHNSQHDELWKRYYSIMKRKGITEAIAKRVVTSNTTVIASLLVEMGYADGLVCGLFGTYSRHLEAIRDIIGVKESVKVPAALNSLVLPTGNVFITDTYVNADPTAEELAEITLMAAREIRRFGIEPAVALLSHSNFGSSNMLGAPKMRKVLEIVRERDPALMIDGEMHGDLALSEKLRRDYMPDSPLKGSANLLIMPNMEAARISYNLLRATTTAITVGPILLGMNKSAHILNPVSSVRRIINMVAFAAVKA
;
A
#
# COMPACT_ATOMS: atom_id res chain seq x y z
N MET A 1 -5.54 21.91 -22.37
CA MET A 1 -6.72 21.03 -22.24
C MET A 1 -7.09 21.06 -20.77
N ASP A 2 -8.38 21.19 -20.46
CA ASP A 2 -8.92 21.29 -19.10
C ASP A 2 -8.54 20.05 -18.25
N ASP A 3 -8.08 20.24 -17.02
CA ASP A 3 -7.63 19.18 -16.08
C ASP A 3 -8.71 18.11 -15.86
N LYS A 4 -9.99 18.51 -15.90
CA LYS A 4 -11.12 17.58 -15.80
C LYS A 4 -11.20 16.60 -16.96
N SER A 5 -10.84 17.02 -18.17
CA SER A 5 -10.85 16.17 -19.37
C SER A 5 -9.74 15.12 -19.30
N GLN A 6 -8.57 15.50 -18.78
CA GLN A 6 -7.45 14.58 -18.60
C GLN A 6 -7.75 13.54 -17.52
N LEU A 7 -8.32 13.93 -16.37
CA LEU A 7 -8.72 12.99 -15.32
C LEU A 7 -9.78 12.00 -15.82
N ARG A 8 -10.76 12.47 -16.61
CA ARG A 8 -11.78 11.60 -17.21
C ARG A 8 -11.15 10.54 -18.11
N GLN A 9 -10.27 10.93 -19.02
CA GLN A 9 -9.65 9.97 -19.93
C GLN A 9 -8.75 8.99 -19.18
N ALA A 10 -7.95 9.48 -18.23
CA ALA A 10 -7.11 8.61 -17.39
C ALA A 10 -7.94 7.59 -16.60
N ALA A 11 -9.11 7.98 -16.08
CA ALA A 11 -10.02 7.07 -15.40
C ALA A 11 -10.58 6.00 -16.36
N LEU A 12 -10.94 6.36 -17.60
CA LEU A 12 -11.41 5.38 -18.59
C LEU A 12 -10.30 4.41 -19.02
N ASP A 13 -9.11 4.94 -19.35
CA ASP A 13 -7.96 4.15 -19.76
C ASP A 13 -7.54 3.16 -18.66
N PHE A 14 -7.63 3.57 -17.38
CA PHE A 14 -7.36 2.71 -16.23
C PHE A 14 -8.31 1.50 -16.13
N HIS A 15 -9.55 1.63 -16.63
CA HIS A 15 -10.54 0.53 -16.61
C HIS A 15 -10.53 -0.32 -17.88
N GLU A 16 -9.99 0.19 -18.99
CA GLU A 16 -10.01 -0.49 -20.29
C GLU A 16 -8.70 -1.25 -20.57
N PHE A 17 -7.55 -0.70 -20.17
CA PHE A 17 -6.24 -1.21 -20.56
C PHE A 17 -5.36 -1.65 -19.39
N PRO A 18 -4.53 -2.69 -19.59
CA PRO A 18 -4.42 -3.54 -20.80
C PRO A 18 -5.54 -4.59 -20.91
N ILE A 19 -6.30 -4.81 -19.84
CA ILE A 19 -7.41 -5.77 -19.76
C ILE A 19 -8.58 -5.04 -19.11
N PRO A 20 -9.81 -5.13 -19.64
CA PRO A 20 -10.96 -4.48 -19.04
C PRO A 20 -11.29 -4.97 -17.63
N GLY A 21 -11.72 -4.04 -16.77
CA GLY A 21 -12.08 -4.29 -15.38
C GLY A 21 -10.89 -4.23 -14.42
N LYS A 22 -11.15 -4.40 -13.12
CA LYS A 22 -10.15 -4.24 -12.06
C LYS A 22 -9.88 -5.50 -11.24
N ILE A 23 -10.55 -6.60 -11.56
CA ILE A 23 -10.48 -7.86 -10.80
C ILE A 23 -10.30 -9.06 -11.72
N GLU A 24 -9.70 -10.12 -11.19
CA GLU A 24 -9.55 -11.42 -11.85
C GLU A 24 -9.67 -12.55 -10.81
N VAL A 25 -10.06 -13.75 -11.25
CA VAL A 25 -10.09 -14.95 -10.40
C VAL A 25 -8.87 -15.80 -10.68
N THR A 26 -8.05 -16.03 -9.66
CA THR A 26 -6.81 -16.81 -9.78
C THR A 26 -6.84 -18.05 -8.85
N PRO A 27 -6.46 -19.25 -9.35
CA PRO A 27 -6.34 -20.43 -8.50
C PRO A 27 -5.26 -20.26 -7.43
N THR A 28 -5.53 -20.72 -6.21
CA THR A 28 -4.56 -20.67 -5.09
C THR A 28 -3.68 -21.93 -4.98
N LYS A 29 -4.02 -22.99 -5.72
CA LYS A 29 -3.30 -24.27 -5.77
C LYS A 29 -2.78 -24.50 -7.19
N SER A 30 -1.61 -25.14 -7.29
CA SER A 30 -1.06 -25.56 -8.58
C SER A 30 -2.01 -26.54 -9.27
N LEU A 31 -2.12 -26.43 -10.59
CA LEU A 31 -2.89 -27.31 -11.48
C LEU A 31 -2.00 -27.78 -12.64
N ALA A 32 -0.76 -28.19 -12.33
CA ALA A 32 0.26 -28.49 -13.33
C ALA A 32 0.29 -29.97 -13.75
N THR A 33 -0.24 -30.88 -12.92
CA THR A 33 -0.16 -32.33 -13.14
C THR A 33 -1.53 -33.02 -13.13
N GLN A 34 -1.60 -34.24 -13.66
CA GLN A 34 -2.80 -35.07 -13.57
C GLN A 34 -3.20 -35.35 -12.11
N ARG A 35 -2.22 -35.47 -11.22
CA ARG A 35 -2.48 -35.61 -9.78
C ARG A 35 -3.11 -34.36 -9.20
N ASP A 36 -2.62 -33.18 -9.57
CA ASP A 36 -3.20 -31.91 -9.13
C ASP A 36 -4.66 -31.78 -9.60
N LEU A 37 -4.93 -32.14 -10.85
CA LEU A 37 -6.30 -32.16 -11.39
C LEU A 37 -7.20 -33.15 -10.63
N ALA A 38 -6.70 -34.35 -10.34
CA ALA A 38 -7.44 -35.37 -9.59
C ALA A 38 -7.69 -34.99 -8.13
N LEU A 39 -6.91 -34.07 -7.55
CA LEU A 39 -7.12 -33.53 -6.20
C LEU A 39 -8.03 -32.29 -6.21
N ALA A 40 -7.84 -31.40 -7.17
CA ALA A 40 -8.64 -30.19 -7.30
C ALA A 40 -10.04 -30.45 -7.84
N TYR A 41 -10.22 -31.56 -8.56
CA TYR A 41 -11.48 -32.00 -9.14
C TYR A 41 -11.70 -33.49 -8.91
N SER A 42 -12.52 -34.13 -9.74
CA SER A 42 -12.84 -35.54 -9.61
C SER A 42 -11.60 -36.44 -9.78
N PRO A 43 -11.44 -37.47 -8.93
CA PRO A 43 -12.35 -37.87 -7.85
C PRO A 43 -12.08 -37.18 -6.50
N GLY A 44 -10.91 -36.56 -6.29
CA GLY A 44 -10.46 -36.11 -4.97
C GLY A 44 -11.29 -35.00 -4.34
N VAL A 45 -11.94 -34.15 -5.14
CA VAL A 45 -12.85 -33.10 -4.65
C VAL A 45 -14.08 -33.65 -3.91
N ALA A 46 -14.42 -34.94 -4.08
CA ALA A 46 -15.50 -35.57 -3.34
C ALA A 46 -15.24 -35.60 -1.83
N GLU A 47 -13.99 -35.77 -1.41
CA GLU A 47 -13.61 -35.87 0.01
C GLU A 47 -13.96 -34.59 0.81
N PRO A 48 -13.53 -33.37 0.42
CA PRO A 48 -13.95 -32.17 1.13
C PRO A 48 -15.47 -31.93 1.06
N CYS A 49 -16.16 -32.34 -0.01
CA CYS A 49 -17.63 -32.26 -0.09
C CYS A 49 -18.30 -33.14 0.98
N LEU A 50 -17.88 -34.40 1.11
CA LEU A 50 -18.40 -35.33 2.13
C LEU A 50 -18.08 -34.85 3.56
N GLU A 51 -16.92 -34.24 3.77
CA GLU A 51 -16.58 -33.65 5.08
C GLU A 51 -17.47 -32.44 5.41
N ILE A 52 -17.80 -31.60 4.42
CA ILE A 52 -18.73 -30.46 4.60
C ILE A 52 -20.17 -30.94 4.80
N GLU A 53 -20.59 -32.01 4.13
CA GLU A 53 -21.90 -32.64 4.34
C GLU A 53 -22.05 -33.13 5.78
N LYS A 54 -21.00 -33.74 6.35
CA LYS A 54 -20.98 -34.19 7.76
C LYS A 54 -20.93 -33.02 8.75
N ASP A 55 -20.10 -32.02 8.47
CA ASP A 55 -19.93 -30.82 9.29
C ASP A 55 -19.88 -29.56 8.41
N PRO A 56 -20.98 -28.80 8.32
CA PRO A 56 -21.02 -27.57 7.52
C PRO A 56 -19.95 -26.53 7.90
N ALA A 57 -19.45 -26.53 9.15
CA ALA A 57 -18.40 -25.62 9.57
C ALA A 57 -17.05 -25.91 8.87
N ALA A 58 -16.85 -27.14 8.37
CA ALA A 58 -15.67 -27.52 7.60
C ALA A 58 -15.54 -26.71 6.29
N ALA A 59 -16.60 -26.07 5.81
CA ALA A 59 -16.55 -25.17 4.66
C ALA A 59 -15.53 -24.03 4.87
N TYR A 60 -15.35 -23.55 6.09
CA TYR A 60 -14.34 -22.52 6.42
C TYR A 60 -12.90 -23.02 6.33
N ARG A 61 -12.68 -24.35 6.34
CA ARG A 61 -11.35 -24.98 6.24
C ARG A 61 -11.02 -25.41 4.82
N TYR A 62 -12.00 -25.95 4.09
CA TYR A 62 -11.78 -26.58 2.79
C TYR A 62 -12.20 -25.73 1.59
N THR A 63 -12.78 -24.54 1.82
CA THR A 63 -13.18 -23.61 0.76
C THR A 63 -12.67 -22.19 1.04
N SER A 64 -12.86 -21.28 0.08
CA SER A 64 -12.55 -19.86 0.25
C SER A 64 -13.56 -19.10 1.12
N LYS A 65 -14.68 -19.71 1.55
CA LYS A 65 -15.78 -19.06 2.30
C LYS A 65 -15.27 -18.19 3.46
N GLY A 66 -14.28 -18.65 4.22
CA GLY A 66 -13.75 -17.91 5.38
C GLY A 66 -13.03 -16.59 5.08
N ASN A 67 -12.69 -16.33 3.82
CA ASN A 67 -12.02 -15.08 3.40
C ASN A 67 -12.77 -14.35 2.27
N LEU A 68 -13.93 -14.85 1.85
CA LEU A 68 -14.66 -14.36 0.68
C LEU A 68 -15.86 -13.49 1.12
N VAL A 69 -15.91 -12.25 0.65
CA VAL A 69 -17.01 -11.31 0.88
C VAL A 69 -17.75 -11.03 -0.43
N ALA A 70 -19.08 -10.96 -0.37
CA ALA A 70 -19.87 -10.44 -1.48
C ALA A 70 -20.03 -8.93 -1.35
N VAL A 71 -19.63 -8.16 -2.35
CA VAL A 71 -20.02 -6.75 -2.48
C VAL A 71 -21.28 -6.71 -3.34
N ILE A 72 -22.42 -6.40 -2.74
CA ILE A 72 -23.73 -6.51 -3.39
C ILE A 72 -24.37 -5.13 -3.55
N SER A 73 -24.81 -4.84 -4.78
CA SER A 73 -25.58 -3.64 -5.09
C SER A 73 -26.67 -3.92 -6.12
N ASN A 74 -27.73 -3.12 -6.11
CA ASN A 74 -28.70 -3.03 -7.21
C ASN A 74 -28.56 -1.74 -8.04
N GLY A 75 -27.52 -0.93 -7.76
CA GLY A 75 -27.19 0.29 -8.49
C GLY A 75 -28.22 1.41 -8.37
N THR A 76 -29.01 1.44 -7.28
CA THR A 76 -30.09 2.41 -7.11
C THR A 76 -29.64 3.72 -6.45
N ALA A 77 -28.44 3.76 -5.85
CA ALA A 77 -27.86 4.94 -5.23
C ALA A 77 -26.34 5.02 -5.45
N VAL A 78 -25.86 4.85 -6.69
CA VAL A 78 -24.43 4.80 -6.99
C VAL A 78 -23.78 6.17 -6.79
N LEU A 79 -22.97 6.31 -5.74
CA LEU A 79 -22.28 7.57 -5.40
C LEU A 79 -23.28 8.76 -5.36
N GLY A 80 -22.90 9.91 -5.92
CA GLY A 80 -23.79 11.05 -6.16
C GLY A 80 -24.57 10.98 -7.48
N LEU A 81 -24.51 9.86 -8.22
CA LEU A 81 -25.18 9.69 -9.52
C LEU A 81 -26.62 9.19 -9.39
N GLY A 82 -26.96 8.62 -8.23
CA GLY A 82 -28.29 8.08 -7.94
C GLY A 82 -28.54 6.76 -8.66
N ASN A 83 -29.77 6.58 -9.15
CA ASN A 83 -30.19 5.32 -9.76
C ASN A 83 -29.75 5.25 -11.23
N ILE A 84 -28.56 4.67 -11.45
CA ILE A 84 -28.00 4.42 -12.79
C ILE A 84 -28.10 2.94 -13.20
N GLY A 85 -28.61 2.08 -12.30
CA GLY A 85 -28.82 0.65 -12.53
C GLY A 85 -27.60 -0.20 -12.19
N ALA A 86 -27.87 -1.48 -11.91
CA ALA A 86 -26.89 -2.43 -11.40
C ALA A 86 -25.62 -2.53 -12.28
N LEU A 87 -25.78 -2.65 -13.61
CA LEU A 87 -24.64 -2.75 -14.54
C LEU A 87 -23.74 -1.50 -14.53
N ALA A 88 -24.32 -0.31 -14.47
CA ALA A 88 -23.54 0.93 -14.44
C ALA A 88 -22.84 1.15 -13.08
N GLY A 89 -23.32 0.50 -12.01
CA GLY A 89 -22.68 0.46 -10.70
C GLY A 89 -21.47 -0.47 -10.62
N LYS A 90 -21.34 -1.45 -11.54
CA LYS A 90 -20.28 -2.46 -11.52
C LYS A 90 -18.86 -1.91 -11.31
N PRO A 91 -18.42 -0.83 -11.99
CA PRO A 91 -17.09 -0.29 -11.75
C PRO A 91 -16.89 0.14 -10.29
N VAL A 92 -17.92 0.65 -9.60
CA VAL A 92 -17.80 1.02 -8.18
C VAL A 92 -17.61 -0.24 -7.32
N MET A 93 -18.38 -1.29 -7.59
CA MET A 93 -18.32 -2.57 -6.86
C MET A 93 -16.97 -3.29 -7.03
N GLU A 94 -16.45 -3.38 -8.26
CA GLU A 94 -15.09 -3.88 -8.52
C GLU A 94 -14.05 -3.06 -7.74
N GLY A 95 -14.24 -1.73 -7.69
CA GLY A 95 -13.41 -0.81 -6.91
C GLY A 95 -13.38 -1.20 -5.42
N LYS A 96 -14.53 -1.47 -4.81
CA LYS A 96 -14.62 -1.94 -3.42
C LYS A 96 -13.89 -3.27 -3.23
N GLY A 97 -14.01 -4.19 -4.18
CA GLY A 97 -13.26 -5.46 -4.19
C GLY A 97 -11.75 -5.26 -4.16
N VAL A 98 -11.22 -4.34 -4.99
CA VAL A 98 -9.80 -3.96 -4.98
C VAL A 98 -9.36 -3.43 -3.62
N LEU A 99 -10.17 -2.58 -2.98
CA LEU A 99 -9.85 -2.00 -1.67
C LEU A 99 -9.85 -3.07 -0.56
N PHE A 100 -10.84 -3.97 -0.51
CA PHE A 100 -10.85 -5.12 0.39
C PHE A 100 -9.58 -5.97 0.25
N LYS A 101 -9.22 -6.33 -0.98
CA LYS A 101 -8.04 -7.14 -1.25
C LYS A 101 -6.76 -6.43 -0.86
N LYS A 102 -6.62 -5.15 -1.23
CA LYS A 102 -5.41 -4.35 -1.02
C LYS A 102 -5.16 -4.06 0.45
N PHE A 103 -6.18 -3.67 1.21
CA PHE A 103 -6.03 -3.19 2.58
C PHE A 103 -6.21 -4.26 3.64
N ALA A 104 -6.95 -5.34 3.35
CA ALA A 104 -7.28 -6.37 4.33
C ALA A 104 -7.03 -7.82 3.85
N GLY A 105 -6.58 -8.00 2.60
CA GLY A 105 -6.31 -9.33 2.04
C GLY A 105 -7.57 -10.18 1.86
N ILE A 106 -8.74 -9.54 1.84
CA ILE A 106 -10.05 -10.17 1.70
C ILE A 106 -10.35 -10.40 0.22
N ASP A 107 -10.79 -11.59 -0.13
CA ASP A 107 -11.24 -11.92 -1.48
C ASP A 107 -12.68 -11.45 -1.65
N VAL A 108 -13.01 -10.92 -2.84
CA VAL A 108 -14.33 -10.36 -3.11
C VAL A 108 -14.87 -10.87 -4.43
N PHE A 109 -16.17 -11.19 -4.44
CA PHE A 109 -16.97 -11.12 -5.65
C PHE A 109 -17.93 -9.95 -5.54
N ASP A 110 -17.94 -9.12 -6.58
CA ASP A 110 -18.97 -8.12 -6.79
C ASP A 110 -20.20 -8.76 -7.45
N ILE A 111 -21.40 -8.42 -6.96
CA ILE A 111 -22.67 -8.97 -7.42
C ILE A 111 -23.66 -7.83 -7.64
N GLU A 112 -23.85 -7.50 -8.92
CA GLU A 112 -24.81 -6.50 -9.38
C GLU A 112 -26.18 -7.15 -9.64
N ILE A 113 -27.12 -7.00 -8.70
CA ILE A 113 -28.45 -7.60 -8.79
C ILE A 113 -29.44 -6.62 -9.44
N ASN A 114 -29.97 -6.97 -10.61
CA ASN A 114 -31.00 -6.17 -11.28
C ASN A 114 -32.41 -6.45 -10.71
N GLU A 115 -32.60 -6.21 -9.41
CA GLU A 115 -33.89 -6.33 -8.71
C GLU A 115 -34.10 -5.09 -7.83
N LYS A 116 -35.31 -4.53 -7.88
CA LYS A 116 -35.71 -3.29 -7.18
C LYS A 116 -36.70 -3.56 -6.05
N ASP A 117 -37.36 -4.70 -6.05
CA ASP A 117 -38.23 -5.14 -4.97
C ASP A 117 -37.36 -5.56 -3.76
N PRO A 118 -37.51 -4.89 -2.59
CA PRO A 118 -36.68 -5.18 -1.42
C PRO A 118 -36.84 -6.60 -0.87
N GLU A 119 -38.04 -7.17 -0.92
CA GLU A 119 -38.28 -8.52 -0.41
C GLU A 119 -37.62 -9.56 -1.30
N LYS A 120 -37.78 -9.45 -2.62
CA LYS A 120 -37.10 -10.33 -3.57
C LYS A 120 -35.60 -10.19 -3.51
N LEU A 121 -35.10 -8.97 -3.33
CA LEU A 121 -33.67 -8.72 -3.18
C LEU A 121 -33.12 -9.41 -1.91
N VAL A 122 -33.84 -9.35 -0.79
CA VAL A 122 -33.49 -10.11 0.43
C VAL A 122 -33.47 -11.62 0.15
N GLU A 123 -34.47 -12.17 -0.55
CA GLU A 123 -34.50 -13.59 -0.89
C GLU A 123 -33.29 -14.02 -1.74
N ILE A 124 -32.96 -13.24 -2.77
CA ILE A 124 -31.82 -13.51 -3.65
C ILE A 124 -30.53 -13.49 -2.83
N ILE A 125 -30.30 -12.42 -2.06
CA ILE A 125 -29.07 -12.27 -1.28
C ILE A 125 -28.96 -13.37 -0.23
N ALA A 126 -30.06 -13.69 0.46
CA ALA A 126 -30.03 -14.70 1.50
C ALA A 126 -29.71 -16.10 0.95
N SER A 127 -30.17 -16.42 -0.26
CA SER A 127 -29.85 -17.69 -0.91
C SER A 127 -28.35 -17.88 -1.22
N LEU A 128 -27.57 -16.79 -1.25
CA LEU A 128 -26.13 -16.80 -1.54
C LEU A 128 -25.26 -17.06 -0.30
N GLU A 129 -25.84 -17.12 0.91
CA GLU A 129 -25.11 -17.35 2.17
C GLU A 129 -24.07 -18.48 2.11
N PRO A 130 -24.34 -19.66 1.50
CA PRO A 130 -23.37 -20.76 1.50
C PRO A 130 -22.01 -20.38 0.90
N THR A 131 -21.96 -19.50 -0.09
CA THR A 131 -20.73 -19.09 -0.79
C THR A 131 -19.85 -18.16 0.05
N PHE A 132 -20.47 -17.23 0.79
CA PHE A 132 -19.76 -16.07 1.35
C PHE A 132 -19.50 -16.21 2.85
N GLY A 133 -18.40 -15.64 3.32
CA GLY A 133 -18.11 -15.44 4.74
C GLY A 133 -18.66 -14.13 5.28
N GLY A 134 -19.11 -13.22 4.41
CA GLY A 134 -19.73 -11.95 4.78
C GLY A 134 -20.34 -11.24 3.56
N ILE A 135 -21.25 -10.30 3.82
CA ILE A 135 -21.96 -9.53 2.80
C ILE A 135 -21.78 -8.04 3.08
N ASN A 136 -21.21 -7.32 2.12
CA ASN A 136 -21.12 -5.88 2.09
C ASN A 136 -22.17 -5.32 1.12
N LEU A 137 -23.22 -4.70 1.65
CA LEU A 137 -24.25 -3.99 0.87
C LEU A 137 -23.75 -2.59 0.50
N GLU A 138 -23.95 -2.20 -0.75
CA GLU A 138 -23.42 -0.96 -1.30
C GLU A 138 -24.41 -0.29 -2.26
N ASP A 139 -24.48 1.05 -2.24
CA ASP A 139 -25.21 1.86 -3.24
C ASP A 139 -26.68 1.44 -3.43
N ILE A 140 -27.35 1.08 -2.33
CA ILE A 140 -28.79 0.79 -2.28
C ILE A 140 -29.54 1.99 -1.70
N LYS A 141 -30.56 2.48 -2.41
CA LYS A 141 -31.29 3.68 -2.00
C LYS A 141 -32.07 3.50 -0.68
N ALA A 142 -32.25 4.62 0.03
CA ALA A 142 -33.16 4.71 1.15
C ALA A 142 -34.61 4.95 0.69
N PRO A 143 -35.63 4.47 1.42
CA PRO A 143 -35.55 3.75 2.70
C PRO A 143 -35.33 2.24 2.56
N GLU A 144 -35.32 1.68 1.35
CA GLU A 144 -35.27 0.23 1.13
C GLU A 144 -34.02 -0.43 1.74
N CYS A 145 -32.87 0.25 1.70
CA CYS A 145 -31.61 -0.26 2.26
C CYS A 145 -31.67 -0.65 3.74
N PHE A 146 -32.47 0.06 4.56
CA PHE A 146 -32.65 -0.26 5.97
C PHE A 146 -33.38 -1.59 6.17
N TYR A 147 -34.48 -1.77 5.43
CA TYR A 147 -35.27 -3.00 5.47
C TYR A 147 -34.45 -4.19 5.02
N ILE A 148 -33.72 -4.05 3.90
CA ILE A 148 -32.87 -5.09 3.34
C ILE A 148 -31.79 -5.51 4.34
N GLU A 149 -31.03 -4.56 4.89
CA GLU A 149 -29.98 -4.87 5.87
C GLU A 149 -30.55 -5.56 7.11
N GLN A 150 -31.63 -5.01 7.68
CA GLN A 150 -32.26 -5.59 8.86
C GLN A 150 -32.68 -7.04 8.62
N LYS A 151 -33.40 -7.31 7.52
CA LYS A 151 -33.89 -8.65 7.21
C LYS A 151 -32.77 -9.64 6.92
N LEU A 152 -31.70 -9.20 6.27
CA LEU A 152 -30.52 -10.03 6.05
C LEU A 152 -29.79 -10.34 7.36
N ARG A 153 -29.63 -9.37 8.26
CA ARG A 153 -29.02 -9.60 9.58
C ARG A 153 -29.85 -10.53 10.47
N GLU A 154 -31.17 -10.51 10.34
CA GLU A 154 -32.07 -11.43 11.07
C GLU A 154 -31.99 -12.88 10.56
N ARG A 155 -31.73 -13.07 9.25
CA ARG A 155 -31.81 -14.37 8.59
C ARG A 155 -30.46 -15.07 8.43
N LEU A 156 -29.38 -14.32 8.25
CA LEU A 156 -28.06 -14.85 7.91
C LEU A 156 -27.20 -15.11 9.15
N ASN A 157 -26.35 -16.13 9.07
CA ASN A 157 -25.35 -16.46 10.10
C ASN A 157 -23.94 -15.98 9.72
N ILE A 158 -23.86 -14.99 8.84
CA ILE A 158 -22.64 -14.32 8.40
C ILE A 158 -22.79 -12.80 8.53
N PRO A 159 -21.70 -12.05 8.74
CA PRO A 159 -21.73 -10.61 8.89
C PRO A 159 -22.31 -9.93 7.65
N VAL A 160 -23.37 -9.14 7.86
CA VAL A 160 -23.94 -8.23 6.87
C VAL A 160 -23.65 -6.80 7.29
N PHE A 161 -23.11 -6.00 6.39
CA PHE A 161 -22.73 -4.62 6.63
C PHE A 161 -23.13 -3.75 5.45
N HIS A 162 -23.83 -2.65 5.69
CA HIS A 162 -24.05 -1.64 4.67
C HIS A 162 -23.03 -0.50 4.82
N ASP A 163 -22.12 -0.34 3.86
CA ASP A 163 -20.99 0.58 4.00
C ASP A 163 -21.42 2.04 4.00
N ASP A 164 -22.33 2.44 3.10
CA ASP A 164 -22.84 3.83 3.05
C ASP A 164 -23.51 4.29 4.35
N GLN A 165 -24.05 3.36 5.12
CA GLN A 165 -24.67 3.63 6.42
C GLN A 165 -23.64 3.59 7.53
N HIS A 166 -23.10 2.40 7.80
CA HIS A 166 -22.29 2.16 9.00
C HIS A 166 -20.85 2.58 8.82
N GLY A 167 -20.29 2.49 7.61
CA GLY A 167 -18.94 2.98 7.29
C GLY A 167 -18.86 4.49 7.53
N THR A 168 -19.79 5.25 6.94
CA THR A 168 -19.91 6.69 7.18
C THR A 168 -20.08 6.99 8.67
N ALA A 169 -21.00 6.30 9.34
CA ALA A 169 -21.27 6.50 10.77
C ALA A 169 -20.03 6.30 11.64
N ILE A 170 -19.28 5.22 11.44
CA ILE A 170 -18.09 4.90 12.25
C ILE A 170 -17.01 5.97 12.09
N ILE A 171 -16.73 6.40 10.85
CA ILE A 171 -15.69 7.42 10.62
C ILE A 171 -16.14 8.79 11.13
N SER A 172 -17.40 9.17 10.90
CA SER A 172 -17.96 10.41 11.43
C SER A 172 -17.96 10.43 12.96
N ALA A 173 -18.31 9.32 13.62
CA ALA A 173 -18.26 9.22 15.07
C ALA A 173 -16.82 9.30 15.60
N ALA A 174 -15.85 8.65 14.95
CA ALA A 174 -14.44 8.78 15.32
C ALA A 174 -13.94 10.22 15.20
N ALA A 175 -14.35 10.92 14.14
CA ALA A 175 -14.08 12.34 13.94
C ALA A 175 -14.66 13.19 15.08
N VAL A 176 -15.93 12.98 15.43
CA VAL A 176 -16.61 13.69 16.52
C VAL A 176 -15.91 13.44 17.84
N ILE A 177 -15.58 12.20 18.19
CA ILE A 177 -14.86 11.87 19.43
C ILE A 177 -13.53 12.62 19.51
N ASN A 178 -12.74 12.62 18.43
CA ASN A 178 -11.46 13.32 18.42
C ASN A 178 -11.59 14.84 18.40
N ALA A 179 -12.57 15.39 17.70
CA ALA A 179 -12.86 16.82 17.75
C ALA A 179 -13.30 17.26 19.16
N LEU A 180 -14.15 16.48 19.83
CA LEU A 180 -14.56 16.72 21.22
C LEU A 180 -13.38 16.69 22.19
N ARG A 181 -12.41 15.78 21.99
CA ARG A 181 -11.15 15.75 22.75
C ARG A 181 -10.31 17.03 22.56
N ILE A 182 -10.35 17.64 21.37
CA ILE A 182 -9.62 18.88 21.07
C ILE A 182 -10.31 20.10 21.69
N VAL A 183 -11.64 20.17 21.59
CA VAL A 183 -12.42 21.32 22.10
C VAL A 183 -12.81 21.19 23.57
N ASP A 184 -12.39 20.10 24.22
CA ASP A 184 -12.65 19.77 25.63
C ASP A 184 -14.14 19.83 26.01
N LYS A 185 -14.99 19.18 25.19
CA LYS A 185 -16.44 19.06 25.43
C LYS A 185 -16.86 17.61 25.58
N LYS A 186 -17.88 17.35 26.42
CA LYS A 186 -18.45 16.02 26.59
C LYS A 186 -19.58 15.75 25.61
N ILE A 187 -19.66 14.52 25.09
CA ILE A 187 -20.63 14.15 24.05
C ILE A 187 -22.09 14.28 24.52
N GLU A 188 -22.34 14.11 25.81
CA GLU A 188 -23.67 14.22 26.42
C GLU A 188 -24.12 15.68 26.67
N GLU A 189 -23.22 16.65 26.53
CA GLU A 189 -23.47 18.09 26.78
C GLU A 189 -23.59 18.91 25.49
N VAL A 190 -23.20 18.37 24.34
CA VAL A 190 -23.18 19.08 23.06
C VAL A 190 -24.49 18.98 22.28
N ARG A 191 -24.80 20.03 21.50
CA ARG A 191 -25.95 20.07 20.58
C ARG A 191 -25.54 19.83 19.13
N LEU A 192 -26.26 18.92 18.47
CA LEU A 192 -26.03 18.53 17.09
C LEU A 192 -27.19 18.93 16.19
N VAL A 193 -26.88 19.52 15.04
CA VAL A 193 -27.83 19.81 13.96
C VAL A 193 -27.46 18.97 12.74
N ALA A 194 -28.37 18.10 12.32
CA ALA A 194 -28.19 17.26 11.15
C ALA A 194 -28.95 17.83 9.94
N SER A 195 -28.26 17.90 8.79
CA SER A 195 -28.86 18.19 7.50
C SER A 195 -28.91 16.91 6.67
N GLY A 196 -30.12 16.43 6.43
CA GLY A 196 -30.40 15.12 5.85
C GLY A 196 -31.02 14.17 6.87
N ALA A 197 -32.03 13.43 6.44
CA ALA A 197 -32.68 12.35 7.19
C ALA A 197 -32.64 11.03 6.41
N GLY A 198 -31.59 10.86 5.59
CA GLY A 198 -31.34 9.65 4.80
C GLY A 198 -30.56 8.60 5.59
N ALA A 199 -30.19 7.51 4.93
CA ALA A 199 -29.58 6.36 5.58
C ALA A 199 -28.26 6.65 6.29
N ALA A 200 -27.35 7.37 5.64
CA ALA A 200 -26.09 7.80 6.24
C ALA A 200 -26.31 8.68 7.48
N SER A 201 -27.14 9.74 7.38
CA SER A 201 -27.40 10.66 8.49
C SER A 201 -27.96 9.91 9.71
N ILE A 202 -28.99 9.08 9.52
CA ILE A 202 -29.61 8.34 10.61
C ILE A 202 -28.64 7.35 11.25
N ALA A 203 -27.84 6.63 10.45
CA ALA A 203 -26.84 5.71 10.97
C ALA A 203 -25.78 6.45 11.81
N CYS A 204 -25.31 7.61 11.37
CA CYS A 204 -24.42 8.48 12.14
C CYS A 204 -25.05 8.88 13.49
N LEU A 205 -26.30 9.33 13.48
CA LEU A 205 -27.00 9.77 14.70
C LEU A 205 -27.19 8.61 15.69
N ASN A 206 -27.64 7.45 15.21
CA ASN A 206 -27.84 6.27 16.04
C ASN A 206 -26.53 5.83 16.71
N LEU A 207 -25.43 5.84 15.96
CA LEU A 207 -24.11 5.48 16.50
C LEU A 207 -23.63 6.51 17.53
N LEU A 208 -23.79 7.81 17.27
CA LEU A 208 -23.44 8.87 18.24
C LEU A 208 -24.27 8.76 19.53
N VAL A 209 -25.56 8.45 19.43
CA VAL A 209 -26.42 8.18 20.60
C VAL A 209 -25.91 6.97 21.37
N SER A 210 -25.50 5.89 20.68
CA SER A 210 -24.92 4.71 21.33
C SER A 210 -23.58 4.98 22.04
N LEU A 211 -22.90 6.09 21.68
CA LEU A 211 -21.65 6.55 22.28
C LEU A 211 -21.86 7.58 23.41
N GLY A 212 -23.12 7.93 23.71
CA GLY A 212 -23.48 8.80 24.83
C GLY A 212 -24.13 10.14 24.46
N MET A 213 -24.27 10.48 23.17
CA MET A 213 -24.99 11.69 22.76
C MET A 213 -26.47 11.59 23.18
N LYS A 214 -26.99 12.63 23.84
CA LYS A 214 -28.39 12.65 24.23
C LYS A 214 -29.27 12.99 23.02
N ARG A 215 -30.29 12.18 22.78
CA ARG A 215 -31.24 12.38 21.67
C ARG A 215 -31.95 13.75 21.73
N GLU A 216 -32.25 14.25 22.93
CA GLU A 216 -32.86 15.58 23.13
C GLU A 216 -31.98 16.74 22.66
N ASN A 217 -30.68 16.52 22.47
CA ASN A 217 -29.74 17.51 21.94
C ASN A 217 -29.58 17.44 20.42
N ILE A 218 -30.37 16.62 19.73
CA ILE A 218 -30.26 16.40 18.28
C ILE A 218 -31.46 17.05 17.58
N VAL A 219 -31.18 17.87 16.57
CA VAL A 219 -32.20 18.44 15.68
C VAL A 219 -31.91 17.99 14.26
N VAL A 220 -32.89 17.37 13.61
CA VAL A 220 -32.75 16.87 12.23
C VAL A 220 -33.59 17.71 11.27
N CYS A 221 -32.97 18.11 10.16
CA CYS A 221 -33.64 18.78 9.05
C CYS A 221 -33.64 17.89 7.81
N ASP A 222 -34.80 17.68 7.19
CA ASP A 222 -34.89 17.07 5.86
C ASP A 222 -35.16 18.13 4.78
N SER A 223 -35.49 17.69 3.56
CA SER A 223 -35.77 18.59 2.44
C SER A 223 -36.97 19.54 2.68
N LYS A 224 -37.80 19.27 3.68
CA LYS A 224 -38.93 20.14 4.08
C LYS A 224 -38.61 21.02 5.30
N GLY A 225 -37.40 20.96 5.84
CA GLY A 225 -37.00 21.71 7.04
C GLY A 225 -36.91 20.86 8.30
N VAL A 226 -37.01 21.49 9.46
CA VAL A 226 -36.88 20.84 10.78
C VAL A 226 -37.94 19.75 10.95
N ILE A 227 -37.55 18.61 11.52
CA ILE A 227 -38.46 17.51 11.87
C ILE A 227 -38.94 17.69 13.30
N TYR A 228 -40.22 18.04 13.45
CA TYR A 228 -40.89 18.21 14.75
C TYR A 228 -42.15 17.35 14.81
N LYS A 229 -42.67 17.13 16.02
CA LYS A 229 -43.90 16.34 16.26
C LYS A 229 -45.08 16.94 15.49
N ASP A 230 -45.92 16.09 14.92
CA ASP A 230 -47.13 16.48 14.17
C ASP A 230 -46.88 17.35 12.91
N ARG A 231 -45.64 17.41 12.41
CA ARG A 231 -45.31 18.12 11.15
C ARG A 231 -46.03 17.56 9.92
N ASP A 232 -46.11 16.23 9.80
CA ASP A 232 -46.73 15.50 8.68
C ASP A 232 -47.11 14.09 9.13
N ASP A 233 -48.37 13.68 8.90
CA ASP A 233 -48.88 12.35 9.27
C ASP A 233 -48.15 11.19 8.55
N ARG A 234 -47.48 11.48 7.44
CA ARG A 234 -46.76 10.50 6.61
C ARG A 234 -45.26 10.42 6.88
N MET A 235 -44.79 10.93 8.02
CA MET A 235 -43.40 10.69 8.44
C MET A 235 -43.15 9.21 8.70
N ASP A 236 -42.05 8.69 8.17
CA ASP A 236 -41.56 7.36 8.50
C ASP A 236 -41.12 7.27 9.97
N ASP A 237 -41.05 6.05 10.50
CA ASP A 237 -40.79 5.82 11.92
C ASP A 237 -39.41 6.31 12.37
N THR A 238 -38.43 6.28 11.46
CA THR A 238 -37.09 6.80 11.69
C THR A 238 -37.10 8.31 11.90
N LYS A 239 -37.83 9.06 11.07
CA LYS A 239 -38.01 10.52 11.26
C LYS A 239 -38.78 10.84 12.52
N LYS A 240 -39.84 10.08 12.84
CA LYS A 240 -40.58 10.25 14.10
C LYS A 240 -39.67 10.07 15.31
N HIS A 241 -38.73 9.11 15.26
CA HIS A 241 -37.79 8.86 16.33
C HIS A 241 -36.91 10.08 16.69
N TYR A 242 -36.57 10.91 15.70
CA TYR A 242 -35.76 12.13 15.86
C TYR A 242 -36.57 13.42 15.81
N SER A 243 -37.90 13.34 15.91
CA SER A 243 -38.74 14.53 15.95
C SER A 243 -38.61 15.26 17.28
N ILE A 244 -38.39 16.57 17.22
CA ILE A 244 -38.38 17.44 18.39
C ILE A 244 -39.79 17.93 18.74
N ASP A 245 -39.98 18.44 19.95
CA ASP A 245 -41.19 19.22 20.26
C ASP A 245 -41.24 20.49 19.40
N ASP A 246 -42.45 20.93 19.01
CA ASP A 246 -42.59 22.14 18.21
C ASP A 246 -42.18 23.37 19.02
N ASN A 247 -41.03 23.92 18.67
CA ASN A 247 -40.43 25.11 19.28
C ASN A 247 -40.40 26.32 18.32
N GLY A 248 -41.15 26.25 17.21
CA GLY A 248 -41.22 27.30 16.19
C GLY A 248 -40.11 27.27 15.13
N TRP A 249 -39.09 26.41 15.25
CA TRP A 249 -38.07 26.26 14.21
C TRP A 249 -38.63 25.56 12.97
N ARG A 250 -38.31 26.08 11.79
CA ARG A 250 -38.80 25.55 10.51
C ARG A 250 -37.68 25.28 9.52
N THR A 251 -36.61 26.06 9.55
CA THR A 251 -35.48 25.97 8.62
C THR A 251 -34.22 25.45 9.31
N LEU A 252 -33.24 25.00 8.51
CA LEU A 252 -31.91 24.65 9.01
C LEU A 252 -31.23 25.83 9.73
N GLY A 253 -31.48 27.06 9.24
CA GLY A 253 -30.96 28.28 9.85
C GLY A 253 -31.54 28.55 11.24
N ASP A 254 -32.82 28.23 11.48
CA ASP A 254 -33.45 28.41 12.79
C ASP A 254 -32.82 27.51 13.86
N ALA A 255 -32.40 26.31 13.45
CA ALA A 255 -31.82 25.30 14.33
C ALA A 255 -30.31 25.47 14.56
N MET A 256 -29.60 26.33 13.84
CA MET A 256 -28.14 26.47 13.90
C MET A 256 -27.59 27.26 15.11
N PRO A 257 -28.24 28.32 15.62
CA PRO A 257 -27.66 29.15 16.68
C PRO A 257 -27.24 28.34 17.90
N ASN A 258 -26.00 28.49 18.36
CA ASN A 258 -25.38 27.72 19.45
C ASN A 258 -25.30 26.19 19.24
N ALA A 259 -25.33 25.70 18.00
CA ALA A 259 -25.01 24.30 17.72
C ALA A 259 -23.50 24.05 17.84
N ASP A 260 -23.10 22.96 18.50
CA ASP A 260 -21.70 22.55 18.62
C ASP A 260 -21.25 21.72 17.41
N ILE A 261 -22.16 20.90 16.88
CA ILE A 261 -21.88 19.97 15.79
C ILE A 261 -22.89 20.18 14.66
N PHE A 262 -22.37 20.31 13.44
CA PHE A 262 -23.15 20.15 12.22
C PHE A 262 -22.81 18.83 11.55
N LEU A 263 -23.82 18.03 11.19
CA LEU A 263 -23.67 16.80 10.43
C LEU A 263 -24.48 16.86 9.14
N GLY A 264 -23.79 17.06 8.02
CA GLY A 264 -24.36 17.08 6.68
C GLY A 264 -24.12 15.78 5.94
N CYS A 265 -25.21 15.15 5.47
CA CYS A 265 -25.17 14.15 4.40
C CYS A 265 -26.30 14.45 3.41
N SER A 266 -26.37 15.70 2.93
CA SER A 266 -27.50 16.20 2.15
C SER A 266 -27.06 16.74 0.78
N ALA A 267 -27.17 18.05 0.57
CA ALA A 267 -26.98 18.71 -0.71
C ALA A 267 -25.86 19.74 -0.65
N ALA A 268 -25.16 19.89 -1.77
CA ALA A 268 -24.12 20.89 -1.93
C ALA A 268 -24.65 22.31 -1.59
N GLY A 269 -23.87 23.06 -0.81
CA GLY A 269 -24.23 24.43 -0.41
C GLY A 269 -25.36 24.54 0.63
N ALA A 270 -25.80 23.45 1.26
CA ALA A 270 -26.87 23.48 2.26
C ALA A 270 -26.51 24.27 3.53
N LEU A 271 -25.22 24.37 3.88
CA LEU A 271 -24.74 25.12 5.04
C LEU A 271 -24.11 26.44 4.59
N THR A 272 -24.71 27.57 4.98
CA THR A 272 -24.19 28.90 4.59
C THR A 272 -23.22 29.47 5.62
N GLN A 273 -22.36 30.40 5.19
CA GLN A 273 -21.46 31.10 6.11
C GLN A 273 -22.20 31.85 7.22
N ASP A 274 -23.38 32.40 6.94
CA ASP A 274 -24.19 33.09 7.95
C ASP A 274 -24.67 32.13 9.04
N MET A 275 -25.09 30.92 8.67
CA MET A 275 -25.43 29.87 9.63
C MET A 275 -24.20 29.50 10.49
N VAL A 276 -23.04 29.29 9.85
CA VAL A 276 -21.79 28.94 10.55
C VAL A 276 -21.38 30.01 11.58
N ARG A 277 -21.56 31.31 11.28
CA ARG A 277 -21.28 32.40 12.23
C ARG A 277 -22.09 32.29 13.53
N THR A 278 -23.31 31.73 13.47
CA THR A 278 -24.21 31.60 14.64
C THR A 278 -23.94 30.36 15.50
N MET A 279 -23.08 29.44 15.07
CA MET A 279 -22.75 28.22 15.82
C MET A 279 -22.00 28.52 17.13
N ALA A 280 -21.89 27.53 18.02
CA ALA A 280 -21.14 27.65 19.27
C ALA A 280 -19.63 27.86 19.03
N ALA A 281 -18.85 28.21 20.07
CA ALA A 281 -17.39 28.27 20.01
C ALA A 281 -16.78 26.91 19.62
N HIS A 282 -15.76 26.93 18.77
CA HIS A 282 -15.09 25.77 18.19
C HIS A 282 -16.05 24.75 17.56
N PRO A 283 -16.85 25.14 16.54
CA PRO A 283 -17.85 24.25 15.98
C PRO A 283 -17.20 23.11 15.20
N ILE A 284 -17.82 21.93 15.29
CA ILE A 284 -17.42 20.74 14.55
C ILE A 284 -18.34 20.60 13.35
N ILE A 285 -17.81 20.70 12.14
CA ILE A 285 -18.59 20.71 10.90
C ILE A 285 -18.21 19.48 10.07
N LEU A 286 -19.12 18.51 9.99
CA LEU A 286 -19.01 17.37 9.08
C LEU A 286 -19.85 17.66 7.83
N ALA A 287 -19.22 18.15 6.76
CA ALA A 287 -19.87 18.44 5.48
C ALA A 287 -19.56 17.33 4.46
N LEU A 288 -20.36 16.26 4.49
CA LEU A 288 -20.04 14.98 3.86
C LEU A 288 -20.72 14.74 2.51
N ALA A 289 -21.47 15.72 1.98
CA ALA A 289 -22.02 15.61 0.62
C ALA A 289 -20.91 15.49 -0.44
N ASN A 290 -21.14 14.62 -1.43
CA ASN A 290 -20.23 14.37 -2.55
C ASN A 290 -20.92 14.66 -3.90
N PRO A 291 -20.20 15.15 -4.92
CA PRO A 291 -18.78 15.54 -4.89
C PRO A 291 -18.52 16.93 -4.27
N ASN A 292 -19.58 17.73 -4.07
CA ASN A 292 -19.48 19.06 -3.48
C ASN A 292 -20.11 19.06 -2.08
N PRO A 293 -19.39 19.50 -1.04
CA PRO A 293 -19.87 19.47 0.34
C PRO A 293 -20.95 20.53 0.59
N GLU A 294 -21.63 20.41 1.73
CA GLU A 294 -22.61 21.38 2.23
C GLU A 294 -22.00 22.78 2.41
N ILE A 295 -20.71 22.83 2.79
CA ILE A 295 -19.86 24.03 2.80
C ILE A 295 -18.41 23.58 2.57
N THR A 296 -17.59 24.38 1.89
CA THR A 296 -16.16 24.05 1.76
C THR A 296 -15.38 24.44 3.02
N PRO A 297 -14.28 23.75 3.36
CA PRO A 297 -13.45 24.14 4.51
C PRO A 297 -12.93 25.59 4.46
N PRO A 298 -12.50 26.14 3.30
CA PRO A 298 -12.15 27.56 3.21
C PRO A 298 -13.32 28.50 3.56
N GLU A 299 -14.54 28.22 3.08
CA GLU A 299 -15.71 29.04 3.38
C GLU A 299 -16.12 28.96 4.85
N ALA A 300 -16.09 27.76 5.43
CA ALA A 300 -16.38 27.53 6.84
C ALA A 300 -15.36 28.25 7.74
N LYS A 301 -14.06 28.11 7.45
CA LYS A 301 -13.00 28.80 8.22
C LYS A 301 -13.01 30.32 8.03
N ALA A 302 -13.45 30.83 6.87
CA ALA A 302 -13.65 32.26 6.68
C ALA A 302 -14.81 32.81 7.53
N ALA A 303 -15.84 32.00 7.80
CA ALA A 303 -16.95 32.37 8.68
C ALA A 303 -16.61 32.18 10.16
N ARG A 304 -15.89 31.10 10.49
CA ARG A 304 -15.46 30.69 11.84
C ARG A 304 -14.06 30.09 11.80
N PRO A 305 -13.01 30.90 12.04
CA PRO A 305 -11.61 30.45 11.98
C PRO A 305 -11.28 29.30 12.95
N ASP A 306 -12.07 29.16 14.01
CA ASP A 306 -11.97 28.14 15.05
C ASP A 306 -12.68 26.82 14.71
N ALA A 307 -13.31 26.71 13.54
CA ALA A 307 -14.06 25.53 13.14
C ALA A 307 -13.16 24.33 12.78
N ILE A 308 -13.52 23.16 13.31
CA ILE A 308 -12.95 21.87 12.90
C ILE A 308 -13.83 21.30 11.80
N VAL A 309 -13.30 21.22 10.58
CA VAL A 309 -14.08 20.86 9.39
C VAL A 309 -13.64 19.51 8.85
N CYS A 310 -14.60 18.63 8.56
CA CYS A 310 -14.43 17.34 7.90
C CYS A 310 -15.23 17.32 6.60
N THR A 311 -14.71 16.65 5.57
CA THR A 311 -15.43 16.44 4.31
C THR A 311 -15.21 15.03 3.77
N GLY A 312 -15.99 14.63 2.75
CA GLY A 312 -15.71 13.39 2.00
C GLY A 312 -14.53 13.49 1.03
N ARG A 313 -14.01 14.70 0.80
CA ARG A 313 -13.03 14.98 -0.26
C ARG A 313 -11.59 14.76 0.21
N SER A 314 -10.76 14.20 -0.68
CA SER A 314 -9.36 13.88 -0.41
C SER A 314 -8.41 15.07 -0.48
N ASP A 315 -8.82 16.18 -1.11
CA ASP A 315 -8.02 17.39 -1.25
C ASP A 315 -8.11 18.33 -0.03
N TYR A 316 -8.94 17.99 0.96
CA TYR A 316 -9.07 18.72 2.22
C TYR A 316 -8.57 17.90 3.42
N PRO A 317 -8.17 18.57 4.53
CA PRO A 317 -7.92 17.91 5.80
C PRO A 317 -9.14 17.13 6.32
N ASN A 318 -8.91 16.20 7.25
CA ASN A 318 -9.95 15.42 7.93
C ASN A 318 -10.94 14.74 6.97
N GLN A 319 -10.42 13.97 6.01
CA GLN A 319 -11.26 13.23 5.07
C GLN A 319 -12.02 12.09 5.79
N VAL A 320 -13.34 12.17 5.79
CA VAL A 320 -14.23 11.08 6.18
C VAL A 320 -14.40 10.16 4.98
N ASN A 321 -13.69 9.02 4.98
CA ASN A 321 -13.70 8.06 3.89
C ASN A 321 -13.93 6.64 4.41
N ASN A 322 -14.93 5.96 3.87
CA ASN A 322 -15.35 4.62 4.30
C ASN A 322 -14.23 3.57 4.22
N VAL A 323 -13.22 3.78 3.37
CA VAL A 323 -12.04 2.91 3.26
C VAL A 323 -11.29 2.74 4.59
N LEU A 324 -11.45 3.68 5.52
CA LEU A 324 -10.89 3.62 6.86
C LEU A 324 -11.59 2.61 7.78
N CYS A 325 -12.75 2.08 7.37
CA CYS A 325 -13.59 1.21 8.18
C CYS A 325 -13.78 -0.17 7.55
N PHE A 326 -14.45 -0.25 6.40
CA PHE A 326 -14.99 -1.52 5.90
C PHE A 326 -13.95 -2.64 5.71
N PRO A 327 -12.72 -2.40 5.20
CA PRO A 327 -11.78 -3.50 5.02
C PRO A 327 -11.42 -4.15 6.35
N PHE A 328 -11.26 -3.32 7.39
CA PHE A 328 -10.71 -3.74 8.67
C PHE A 328 -11.78 -4.31 9.61
N ILE A 329 -13.01 -3.79 9.55
CA ILE A 329 -14.12 -4.36 10.32
C ILE A 329 -14.44 -5.77 9.84
N PHE A 330 -14.45 -6.00 8.52
CA PHE A 330 -14.61 -7.35 7.96
C PHE A 330 -13.40 -8.23 8.27
N ARG A 331 -12.17 -7.71 8.25
CA ARG A 331 -10.99 -8.51 8.62
C ARG A 331 -11.14 -9.09 10.02
N GLY A 332 -11.47 -8.24 11.00
CA GLY A 332 -11.70 -8.66 12.39
C GLY A 332 -12.87 -9.65 12.51
N ALA A 333 -14.00 -9.35 11.85
CA ALA A 333 -15.19 -10.22 11.86
C ALA A 333 -14.90 -11.60 11.26
N LEU A 334 -14.24 -11.66 10.10
CA LEU A 334 -13.90 -12.91 9.41
C LEU A 334 -12.86 -13.73 10.19
N ASP A 335 -11.87 -13.08 10.81
CA ASP A 335 -10.82 -13.79 11.55
C ASP A 335 -11.37 -14.58 12.73
N VAL A 336 -12.41 -14.08 13.39
CA VAL A 336 -13.07 -14.77 14.51
C VAL A 336 -14.33 -15.54 14.12
N GLY A 337 -14.69 -15.55 12.83
CA GLY A 337 -15.93 -16.16 12.35
C GLY A 337 -17.16 -15.57 13.03
N ALA A 338 -17.23 -14.23 13.14
CA ALA A 338 -18.39 -13.55 13.67
C ALA A 338 -19.65 -13.92 12.87
N THR A 339 -20.79 -14.10 13.54
CA THR A 339 -22.07 -14.38 12.86
C THR A 339 -22.80 -13.10 12.43
N THR A 340 -22.41 -11.95 12.97
CA THR A 340 -22.98 -10.63 12.64
C THR A 340 -21.95 -9.53 12.92
N ILE A 341 -22.21 -8.30 12.47
CA ILE A 341 -21.52 -7.10 12.94
C ILE A 341 -22.48 -6.33 13.84
N ASN A 342 -22.26 -6.40 15.15
CA ASN A 342 -23.11 -5.79 16.16
C ASN A 342 -22.62 -4.39 16.59
N GLU A 343 -23.33 -3.76 17.53
CA GLU A 343 -23.02 -2.39 17.97
C GLU A 343 -21.73 -2.33 18.79
N GLU A 344 -21.39 -3.36 19.56
CA GLU A 344 -20.11 -3.47 20.29
C GLU A 344 -18.93 -3.40 19.34
N MET A 345 -19.00 -4.12 18.22
CA MET A 345 -17.96 -4.12 17.18
C MET A 345 -17.83 -2.75 16.51
N LYS A 346 -18.96 -2.07 16.21
CA LYS A 346 -18.96 -0.72 15.64
C LYS A 346 -18.33 0.29 16.60
N ARG A 347 -18.70 0.25 17.88
CA ARG A 347 -18.09 1.10 18.93
C ARG A 347 -16.59 0.85 19.05
N ALA A 348 -16.16 -0.42 19.03
CA ALA A 348 -14.74 -0.77 19.06
C ALA A 348 -13.98 -0.21 17.85
N ALA A 349 -14.58 -0.26 16.65
CA ALA A 349 -14.00 0.34 15.46
C ALA A 349 -13.88 1.88 15.58
N VAL A 350 -14.90 2.56 16.11
CA VAL A 350 -14.88 4.02 16.35
C VAL A 350 -13.69 4.40 17.24
N TYR A 351 -13.56 3.78 18.40
CA TYR A 351 -12.46 4.09 19.33
C TYR A 351 -11.09 3.69 18.76
N ALA A 352 -10.99 2.55 18.06
CA ALA A 352 -9.73 2.13 17.44
C ALA A 352 -9.24 3.14 16.38
N ILE A 353 -10.15 3.71 15.59
CA ILE A 353 -9.83 4.74 14.59
C ILE A 353 -9.49 6.06 15.28
N ALA A 354 -10.28 6.47 16.27
CA ALA A 354 -10.07 7.71 17.01
C ALA A 354 -8.70 7.71 17.72
N ASP A 355 -8.39 6.63 18.44
CA ASP A 355 -7.15 6.47 19.20
C ASP A 355 -5.92 6.28 18.29
N LEU A 356 -6.09 5.79 17.06
CA LEU A 356 -5.01 5.72 16.09
C LEU A 356 -4.54 7.10 15.64
N ALA A 357 -5.45 8.08 15.51
CA ALA A 357 -5.09 9.45 15.16
C ALA A 357 -4.27 10.14 16.26
N LEU A 358 -4.51 9.78 17.53
CA LEU A 358 -3.74 10.26 18.68
C LEU A 358 -2.33 9.66 18.76
N ALA A 359 -2.18 8.42 18.30
CA ALA A 359 -0.92 7.69 18.41
C ALA A 359 0.17 8.32 17.53
N GLU A 360 1.34 8.59 18.14
CA GLU A 360 2.51 9.13 17.44
C GLU A 360 2.75 8.39 16.12
N GLN A 361 2.87 9.16 15.05
CA GLN A 361 3.11 8.61 13.72
C GLN A 361 4.55 8.10 13.65
N ASN A 362 4.71 6.79 13.46
CA ASN A 362 5.99 6.21 13.07
C ASN A 362 6.38 6.73 11.67
N GLU A 363 7.68 6.88 11.39
CA GLU A 363 8.24 7.40 10.12
C GLU A 363 7.67 6.74 8.83
N VAL A 364 7.13 5.51 8.95
CA VAL A 364 6.49 4.77 7.85
C VAL A 364 5.21 5.44 7.37
N VAL A 365 4.42 6.03 8.27
CA VAL A 365 3.15 6.73 7.93
C VAL A 365 3.44 8.03 7.18
N THR A 366 4.45 8.78 7.64
CA THR A 366 4.93 10.02 7.02
C THR A 366 5.42 9.80 5.59
N SER A 367 6.09 8.66 5.33
CA SER A 367 6.66 8.34 4.02
C SER A 367 5.66 7.99 2.91
N ALA A 368 4.43 7.57 3.26
CA ALA A 368 3.40 7.24 2.27
C ALA A 368 2.67 8.47 1.71
N TYR A 369 2.85 9.63 2.33
CA TYR A 369 2.07 10.85 2.07
C TYR A 369 2.89 12.10 1.77
N GLY A 370 4.22 11.97 1.66
CA GLY A 370 5.11 13.01 1.13
C GLY A 370 5.14 14.35 1.88
N GLY A 371 4.71 14.41 3.14
CA GLY A 371 4.60 15.63 3.93
C GLY A 371 5.05 15.47 5.38
N GLU A 372 5.35 16.59 6.04
CA GLU A 372 5.69 16.69 7.47
C GLU A 372 4.68 15.91 8.33
N GLY A 373 5.16 15.25 9.39
CA GLY A 373 4.32 14.46 10.29
C GLY A 373 3.15 15.30 10.82
N THR A 374 1.94 15.03 10.34
CA THR A 374 0.75 15.72 10.84
C THR A 374 0.47 15.22 12.25
N THR A 375 0.76 16.04 13.24
CA THR A 375 0.42 15.78 14.64
C THR A 375 -1.08 15.94 14.84
N PHE A 376 -1.64 15.17 15.79
CA PHE A 376 -3.03 15.28 16.19
C PHE A 376 -3.42 16.75 16.49
N GLY A 377 -4.52 17.21 15.90
CA GLY A 377 -4.98 18.59 16.01
C GLY A 377 -6.16 18.91 15.08
N ALA A 378 -6.59 20.17 15.03
CA ALA A 378 -7.81 20.58 14.31
C ALA A 378 -7.83 20.17 12.82
N ASP A 379 -6.66 20.09 12.17
CA ASP A 379 -6.51 19.67 10.77
C ASP A 379 -6.09 18.19 10.61
N TYR A 380 -6.02 17.43 11.71
CA TYR A 380 -5.73 16.00 11.71
C TYR A 380 -6.40 15.28 12.89
N ILE A 381 -7.67 14.90 12.69
CA ILE A 381 -8.48 14.16 13.69
C ILE A 381 -8.87 12.75 13.24
N ILE A 382 -8.61 12.39 11.98
CA ILE A 382 -8.89 11.06 11.40
C ILE A 382 -7.59 10.56 10.74
N PRO A 383 -7.21 9.28 10.90
CA PRO A 383 -6.06 8.71 10.19
C PRO A 383 -6.25 8.70 8.68
N ARG A 384 -5.16 8.65 7.91
CA ARG A 384 -5.25 8.63 6.44
C ARG A 384 -5.45 7.21 5.90
N PRO A 385 -6.14 7.01 4.75
CA PRO A 385 -6.47 5.69 4.18
C PRO A 385 -5.35 4.65 4.04
N PHE A 386 -4.12 5.09 3.78
CA PHE A 386 -2.94 4.25 3.57
C PHE A 386 -2.07 4.14 4.83
N ASP A 387 -2.58 4.55 6.01
CA ASP A 387 -1.87 4.32 7.26
C ASP A 387 -1.77 2.80 7.51
N PRO A 388 -0.56 2.20 7.47
CA PRO A 388 -0.35 0.76 7.66
C PRO A 388 -0.87 0.24 9.01
N ARG A 389 -1.03 1.12 10.00
CA ARG A 389 -1.47 0.77 11.35
C ARG A 389 -2.97 0.47 11.43
N LEU A 390 -3.76 0.87 10.43
CA LEU A 390 -5.23 0.69 10.44
C LEU A 390 -5.64 -0.76 10.66
N ILE A 391 -5.13 -1.70 9.86
CA ILE A 391 -5.47 -3.12 10.00
C ILE A 391 -4.99 -3.70 11.34
N VAL A 392 -3.81 -3.29 11.82
CA VAL A 392 -3.21 -3.79 13.07
C VAL A 392 -3.94 -3.26 14.31
N ARG A 393 -4.70 -2.16 14.19
CA ARG A 393 -5.45 -1.58 15.32
C ARG A 393 -6.94 -1.88 15.27
N ILE A 394 -7.57 -1.76 14.10
CA ILE A 394 -9.02 -1.89 13.96
C ILE A 394 -9.43 -3.36 13.95
N ALA A 395 -8.75 -4.22 13.18
CA ALA A 395 -9.16 -5.62 13.08
C ALA A 395 -9.08 -6.36 14.43
N PRO A 396 -8.01 -6.21 15.25
CA PRO A 396 -7.97 -6.79 16.60
C PRO A 396 -9.03 -6.23 17.55
N ALA A 397 -9.31 -4.92 17.49
CA ALA A 397 -10.35 -4.31 18.34
C ALA A 397 -11.74 -4.87 18.01
N VAL A 398 -12.05 -5.01 16.72
CA VAL A 398 -13.31 -5.58 16.23
C VAL A 398 -13.40 -7.07 16.56
N ALA A 399 -12.33 -7.84 16.35
CA ALA A 399 -12.26 -9.25 16.70
C ALA A 399 -12.50 -9.48 18.20
N LYS A 400 -11.86 -8.67 19.05
CA LYS A 400 -12.03 -8.71 20.50
C LYS A 400 -13.48 -8.40 20.90
N ALA A 401 -14.07 -7.33 20.34
CA ALA A 401 -15.46 -6.97 20.62
C ALA A 401 -16.44 -8.07 20.20
N ALA A 402 -16.20 -8.73 19.06
CA ALA A 402 -17.01 -9.86 18.60
C ALA A 402 -16.91 -11.09 19.53
N MET A 403 -15.74 -11.34 20.10
CA MET A 403 -15.54 -12.39 21.09
C MET A 403 -16.25 -12.06 22.42
N GLU A 404 -16.10 -10.83 22.90
CA GLU A 404 -16.70 -10.36 24.16
C GLU A 404 -18.24 -10.30 24.08
N SER A 405 -18.80 -9.97 22.92
CA SER A 405 -20.24 -9.95 22.71
C SER A 405 -20.85 -11.33 22.40
N GLY A 406 -20.02 -12.37 22.26
CA GLY A 406 -20.47 -13.75 22.05
C GLY A 406 -20.89 -14.09 20.61
N VAL A 407 -20.59 -13.24 19.63
CA VAL A 407 -20.94 -13.49 18.21
C VAL A 407 -19.83 -14.23 17.45
N ALA A 408 -18.65 -14.40 18.04
CA ALA A 408 -17.51 -15.10 17.45
C ALA A 408 -17.64 -16.64 17.56
N THR A 409 -17.44 -17.35 16.44
CA THR A 409 -17.46 -18.83 16.39
C THR A 409 -16.06 -19.46 16.41
N ARG A 410 -15.01 -18.68 16.13
CA ARG A 410 -13.60 -19.10 16.09
C ARG A 410 -12.72 -18.10 16.86
N PRO A 411 -12.76 -18.11 18.20
CA PRO A 411 -12.02 -17.14 19.00
C PRO A 411 -10.51 -17.25 18.78
N ILE A 412 -9.82 -16.11 18.80
CA ILE A 412 -8.36 -16.05 18.75
C ILE A 412 -7.80 -16.45 20.13
N THR A 413 -6.93 -17.45 20.15
CA THR A 413 -6.27 -17.95 21.37
C THR A 413 -4.86 -17.39 21.56
N ASP A 414 -4.16 -17.09 20.46
CA ASP A 414 -2.82 -16.51 20.44
C ASP A 414 -2.86 -15.11 19.80
N TRP A 415 -2.91 -14.10 20.66
CA TRP A 415 -2.98 -12.71 20.22
C TRP A 415 -1.65 -12.21 19.66
N GLU A 416 -0.49 -12.70 20.13
CA GLU A 416 0.80 -12.26 19.60
C GLU A 416 0.98 -12.74 18.17
N ALA A 417 0.72 -14.02 17.89
CA ALA A 417 0.78 -14.57 16.55
C ALA A 417 -0.24 -13.88 15.60
N TYR A 418 -1.42 -13.53 16.11
CA TYR A 418 -2.42 -12.80 15.32
C TYR A 418 -1.93 -11.39 14.93
N HIS A 419 -1.39 -10.63 15.89
CA HIS A 419 -0.83 -9.30 15.60
C HIS A 419 0.38 -9.39 14.66
N GLU A 420 1.24 -10.39 14.82
CA GLU A 420 2.38 -10.62 13.93
C GLU A 420 1.90 -10.92 12.50
N LYS A 421 0.90 -11.78 12.33
CA LYS A 421 0.32 -12.09 11.01
C LYS A 421 -0.21 -10.84 10.30
N LEU A 422 -0.96 -9.99 11.01
CA LEU A 422 -1.48 -8.73 10.44
C LEU A 422 -0.35 -7.75 10.11
N THR A 423 0.66 -7.67 10.98
CA THR A 423 1.87 -6.86 10.77
C THR A 423 2.61 -7.35 9.52
N GLN A 424 2.86 -8.64 9.37
CA GLN A 424 3.51 -9.21 8.20
C GLN A 424 2.73 -8.93 6.90
N PHE A 425 1.40 -8.97 6.93
CA PHE A 425 0.56 -8.63 5.76
C PHE A 425 0.81 -7.20 5.25
N VAL A 426 0.81 -6.22 6.17
CA VAL A 426 1.03 -4.80 5.87
C VAL A 426 2.44 -4.54 5.34
N TYR A 427 3.40 -5.25 5.91
CA TYR A 427 4.78 -4.89 5.77
C TYR A 427 5.58 -5.79 4.81
N LYS A 428 5.02 -6.86 4.25
CA LYS A 428 5.70 -7.71 3.25
C LYS A 428 6.33 -6.92 2.09
N THR A 429 5.79 -5.74 1.75
CA THR A 429 6.36 -4.84 0.74
C THR A 429 7.18 -3.68 1.32
N ASN A 430 6.79 -3.11 2.46
CA ASN A 430 7.42 -1.91 3.04
C ASN A 430 8.53 -2.19 4.06
N LEU A 431 8.52 -3.32 4.77
CA LEU A 431 9.60 -3.70 5.70
C LEU A 431 10.90 -4.05 4.98
N PHE A 432 10.85 -4.59 3.76
CA PHE A 432 12.07 -5.01 3.05
C PHE A 432 13.07 -3.85 2.90
N MET A 433 12.57 -2.66 2.52
CA MET A 433 13.40 -1.46 2.38
C MET A 433 13.45 -0.60 3.64
N LYS A 434 12.63 -0.87 4.66
CA LYS A 434 12.56 -0.03 5.87
C LYS A 434 13.92 0.13 6.56
N PRO A 435 14.71 -0.92 6.83
CA PRO A 435 16.04 -0.76 7.44
C PRO A 435 16.97 0.13 6.61
N ILE A 436 16.92 0.02 5.28
CA ILE A 436 17.73 0.82 4.37
C ILE A 436 17.26 2.28 4.38
N PHE A 437 15.95 2.53 4.32
CA PHE A 437 15.41 3.89 4.34
C PHE A 437 15.70 4.60 5.66
N SER A 438 15.53 3.93 6.80
CA SER A 438 15.87 4.51 8.11
C SER A 438 17.35 4.83 8.23
N GLN A 439 18.25 3.97 7.73
CA GLN A 439 19.68 4.27 7.69
C GLN A 439 20.01 5.44 6.74
N ALA A 440 19.40 5.50 5.55
CA ALA A 440 19.63 6.57 4.58
C ALA A 440 19.20 7.95 5.11
N LYS A 441 18.10 8.00 5.89
CA LYS A 441 17.62 9.24 6.51
C LYS A 441 18.53 9.75 7.62
N ALA A 442 19.23 8.85 8.32
CA ALA A 442 20.07 9.21 9.47
C ALA A 442 21.26 10.09 9.05
N GLU A 443 21.80 9.87 7.85
CA GLU A 443 22.88 10.66 7.29
C GLU A 443 22.61 10.96 5.81
N LYS A 444 22.18 12.18 5.51
CA LYS A 444 21.86 12.59 4.13
C LYS A 444 23.12 12.66 3.27
N LYS A 445 23.36 11.60 2.49
CA LYS A 445 24.44 11.54 1.50
C LYS A 445 24.07 12.24 0.18
N ARG A 446 25.07 12.77 -0.51
CA ARG A 446 24.96 13.35 -1.86
C ARG A 446 25.03 12.25 -2.90
N ILE A 447 23.93 11.99 -3.60
CA ILE A 447 23.84 10.88 -4.57
C ILE A 447 23.63 11.40 -5.99
N VAL A 448 24.55 11.06 -6.90
CA VAL A 448 24.48 11.46 -8.30
C VAL A 448 23.52 10.59 -9.08
N LEU A 449 22.62 11.21 -9.83
CA LEU A 449 21.75 10.55 -10.82
C LEU A 449 22.23 10.95 -12.21
N ALA A 450 22.85 10.00 -12.92
CA ALA A 450 23.56 10.27 -14.16
C ALA A 450 22.63 10.67 -15.33
N GLU A 451 21.39 10.19 -15.34
CA GLU A 451 20.40 10.52 -16.37
C GLU A 451 19.38 11.55 -15.85
N GLY A 452 19.87 12.71 -15.39
CA GLY A 452 19.05 13.75 -14.74
C GLY A 452 17.95 14.36 -15.60
N GLU A 453 18.03 14.25 -16.92
CA GLU A 453 17.00 14.72 -17.85
C GLU A 453 15.82 13.73 -18.02
N GLU A 454 15.89 12.51 -17.49
CA GLU A 454 14.84 11.50 -17.66
C GLU A 454 13.63 11.73 -16.75
N ASP A 455 12.41 11.60 -17.29
CA ASP A 455 11.16 11.90 -16.57
C ASP A 455 11.04 11.04 -15.30
N LYS A 456 11.43 9.76 -15.39
CA LYS A 456 11.44 8.83 -14.24
C LYS A 456 12.43 9.25 -13.14
N VAL A 457 13.56 9.85 -13.51
CA VAL A 457 14.57 10.34 -12.57
C VAL A 457 14.06 11.58 -11.85
N LEU A 458 13.39 12.48 -12.55
CA LEU A 458 12.78 13.67 -11.94
C LEU A 458 11.67 13.30 -10.94
N HIS A 459 10.79 12.36 -11.29
CA HIS A 459 9.81 11.81 -10.35
C HIS A 459 10.48 11.16 -9.13
N ALA A 460 11.52 10.35 -9.34
CA ALA A 460 12.25 9.72 -8.24
C ALA A 460 12.96 10.75 -7.35
N THR A 461 13.47 11.83 -7.93
CA THR A 461 14.14 12.93 -7.22
C THR A 461 13.17 13.61 -6.26
N GLN A 462 11.95 13.91 -6.71
CA GLN A 462 10.92 14.48 -5.83
C GLN A 462 10.62 13.59 -4.63
N GLU A 463 10.43 12.30 -4.86
CA GLU A 463 10.16 11.35 -3.76
C GLU A 463 11.37 11.20 -2.83
N VAL A 464 12.59 11.14 -3.36
CA VAL A 464 13.83 11.06 -2.55
C VAL A 464 13.97 12.28 -1.64
N VAL A 465 13.71 13.48 -2.17
CA VAL A 465 13.75 14.74 -1.41
C VAL A 465 12.63 14.78 -0.36
N SER A 466 11.39 14.50 -0.76
CA SER A 466 10.21 14.50 0.11
C SER A 466 10.38 13.52 1.28
N MET A 467 10.93 12.33 1.01
CA MET A 467 11.21 11.33 2.03
C MET A 467 12.50 11.59 2.83
N GLY A 468 13.34 12.53 2.41
CA GLY A 468 14.62 12.86 3.04
C GLY A 468 15.68 11.76 2.94
N LEU A 469 15.68 10.95 1.88
CA LEU A 469 16.54 9.76 1.75
C LEU A 469 17.99 10.09 1.34
N ALA A 470 18.18 11.15 0.56
CA ALA A 470 19.49 11.59 0.06
C ALA A 470 19.36 13.04 -0.44
N TYR A 471 20.50 13.70 -0.70
CA TYR A 471 20.55 14.96 -1.45
C TYR A 471 20.94 14.67 -2.91
N PRO A 472 20.00 14.73 -3.88
CA PRO A 472 20.29 14.34 -5.26
C PRO A 472 21.20 15.34 -5.98
N VAL A 473 22.06 14.83 -6.86
CA VAL A 473 22.84 15.62 -7.82
C VAL A 473 22.53 15.12 -9.23
N LEU A 474 21.82 15.93 -10.02
CA LEU A 474 21.37 15.54 -11.35
C LEU A 474 22.39 15.97 -12.41
N ILE A 475 22.75 15.06 -13.31
CA ILE A 475 23.58 15.41 -14.48
C ILE A 475 22.66 15.64 -15.69
N GLY A 476 22.77 16.81 -16.30
CA GLY A 476 21.95 17.17 -17.45
C GLY A 476 21.87 18.68 -17.67
N ARG A 477 21.32 19.09 -18.81
CA ARG A 477 21.16 20.50 -19.16
C ARG A 477 20.11 21.16 -18.27
N THR A 478 20.51 22.23 -17.61
CA THR A 478 19.73 22.92 -16.57
C THR A 478 18.37 23.37 -17.09
N GLU A 479 18.34 23.96 -18.29
CA GLU A 479 17.11 24.49 -18.89
C GLU A 479 16.12 23.37 -19.28
N ILE A 480 16.62 22.20 -19.66
CA ILE A 480 15.77 21.04 -19.98
C ILE A 480 15.17 20.44 -18.71
N ILE A 481 15.98 20.28 -17.66
CA ILE A 481 15.52 19.79 -16.36
C ILE A 481 14.42 20.70 -15.82
N LYS A 482 14.63 22.02 -15.80
CA LYS A 482 13.62 23.00 -15.36
C LYS A 482 12.33 22.94 -16.20
N ALA A 483 12.46 22.89 -17.52
CA ALA A 483 11.30 22.80 -18.41
C ALA A 483 10.49 21.51 -18.18
N LYS A 484 11.17 20.38 -17.96
CA LYS A 484 10.53 19.10 -17.65
C LYS A 484 9.87 19.08 -16.27
N ILE A 485 10.52 19.60 -15.23
CA ILE A 485 9.93 19.76 -13.88
C ILE A 485 8.60 20.51 -13.97
N LYS A 486 8.59 21.65 -14.69
CA LYS A 486 7.36 22.42 -14.91
C LYS A 486 6.29 21.64 -15.69
N LYS A 487 6.69 20.94 -16.77
CA LYS A 487 5.77 20.14 -17.59
C LYS A 487 5.15 18.97 -16.81
N LEU A 488 5.92 18.35 -15.92
CA LEU A 488 5.51 17.20 -15.11
C LEU A 488 4.75 17.61 -13.83
N GLY A 489 4.64 18.92 -13.54
CA GLY A 489 3.96 19.41 -12.34
C GLY A 489 4.71 19.09 -11.04
N LEU A 490 6.04 18.98 -11.09
CA LEU A 490 6.86 18.69 -9.90
C LEU A 490 7.16 19.99 -9.13
N HIS A 491 7.36 19.86 -7.81
CA HIS A 491 7.53 20.97 -6.86
C HIS A 491 8.98 21.14 -6.36
N ILE A 492 9.91 20.29 -6.81
CA ILE A 492 11.34 20.38 -6.46
C ILE A 492 12.07 21.55 -7.14
N VAL A 493 12.99 22.17 -6.42
CA VAL A 493 13.74 23.37 -6.81
C VAL A 493 15.25 23.12 -6.84
N ALA A 494 15.87 23.37 -8.00
CA ALA A 494 17.32 23.25 -8.16
C ALA A 494 18.07 24.28 -7.30
N GLY A 495 19.14 23.84 -6.62
CA GLY A 495 19.94 24.63 -5.67
C GLY A 495 19.39 24.67 -4.24
N GLN A 496 18.19 24.11 -4.01
CA GLN A 496 17.59 23.96 -2.69
C GLN A 496 17.37 22.48 -2.36
N ASP A 497 16.68 21.77 -3.25
CA ASP A 497 16.30 20.37 -3.06
C ASP A 497 17.30 19.39 -3.69
N PHE A 498 17.98 19.82 -4.76
CA PHE A 498 18.96 19.05 -5.49
C PHE A 498 19.92 19.98 -6.25
N ASP A 499 21.13 19.50 -6.58
CA ASP A 499 22.07 20.24 -7.42
C ASP A 499 22.03 19.74 -8.88
N VAL A 500 22.41 20.60 -9.82
CA VAL A 500 22.54 20.24 -11.25
C VAL A 500 23.99 20.41 -11.69
N ILE A 501 24.53 19.36 -12.30
CA ILE A 501 25.80 19.41 -13.04
C ILE A 501 25.47 19.50 -14.53
N ASP A 502 25.60 20.71 -15.06
CA ASP A 502 25.28 21.01 -16.45
C ASP A 502 26.38 20.50 -17.38
N ASN A 503 26.03 19.66 -18.36
CA ASN A 503 27.01 19.06 -19.28
C ASN A 503 27.75 20.09 -20.15
N GLU A 504 27.09 21.21 -20.47
CA GLU A 504 27.62 22.22 -21.38
C GLU A 504 28.31 23.36 -20.61
N HIS A 505 27.82 23.67 -19.42
CA HIS A 505 28.30 24.78 -18.59
C HIS A 505 28.76 24.31 -17.20
N ASN A 506 29.63 23.30 -17.17
CA ASN A 506 30.19 22.77 -15.93
C ASN A 506 31.41 23.58 -15.47
N SER A 507 31.30 24.29 -14.34
CA SER A 507 32.43 25.02 -13.73
C SER A 507 33.59 24.11 -13.32
N GLN A 508 33.32 22.82 -13.09
CA GLN A 508 34.30 21.79 -12.73
C GLN A 508 34.82 21.02 -13.95
N HIS A 509 34.41 21.35 -15.19
CA HIS A 509 34.77 20.61 -16.41
C HIS A 509 36.28 20.40 -16.53
N ASP A 510 37.04 21.47 -16.29
CA ASP A 510 38.49 21.49 -16.44
C ASP A 510 39.21 20.56 -15.47
N GLU A 511 38.67 20.43 -14.25
CA GLU A 511 39.18 19.52 -13.23
C GLU A 511 38.85 18.07 -13.57
N LEU A 512 37.59 17.82 -13.97
CA LEU A 512 37.08 16.50 -14.30
C LEU A 512 37.82 15.87 -15.49
N TRP A 513 38.02 16.60 -16.61
CA TRP A 513 38.70 16.01 -17.77
C TRP A 513 40.19 15.77 -17.51
N LYS A 514 40.87 16.63 -16.73
CA LYS A 514 42.26 16.42 -16.32
C LYS A 514 42.38 15.19 -15.43
N ARG A 515 41.45 15.01 -14.49
CA ARG A 515 41.41 13.81 -13.63
C ARG A 515 41.18 12.55 -14.46
N TYR A 516 40.19 12.57 -15.35
CA TYR A 516 39.91 11.45 -16.26
C TYR A 516 41.12 11.11 -17.14
N TYR A 517 41.78 12.12 -17.73
CA TYR A 517 43.01 11.92 -18.49
C TYR A 517 44.13 11.30 -17.63
N SER A 518 44.32 11.77 -16.39
CA SER A 518 45.31 11.20 -15.48
C SER A 518 45.10 9.69 -15.24
N ILE A 519 43.84 9.27 -15.10
CA ILE A 519 43.44 7.87 -14.91
C ILE A 519 43.65 7.08 -16.21
N MET A 520 43.26 7.65 -17.35
CA MET A 520 43.11 6.91 -18.61
C MET A 520 44.26 7.08 -19.62
N LYS A 521 45.26 7.95 -19.35
CA LYS A 521 46.37 8.23 -20.30
C LYS A 521 47.17 7.01 -20.73
N ARG A 522 47.25 5.97 -19.87
CA ARG A 522 47.91 4.70 -20.20
C ARG A 522 47.01 3.70 -20.92
N LYS A 523 45.72 4.02 -21.09
CA LYS A 523 44.73 3.26 -21.87
C LYS A 523 44.41 3.92 -23.22
N GLY A 524 45.32 4.77 -23.73
CA GLY A 524 45.20 5.38 -25.06
C GLY A 524 44.31 6.62 -25.15
N ILE A 525 43.82 7.17 -24.02
CA ILE A 525 43.02 8.39 -24.01
C ILE A 525 43.94 9.62 -24.09
N THR A 526 43.74 10.46 -25.11
CA THR A 526 44.39 11.77 -25.24
C THR A 526 43.60 12.86 -24.53
N GLU A 527 44.19 14.04 -24.28
CA GLU A 527 43.48 15.17 -23.66
C GLU A 527 42.23 15.59 -24.47
N ALA A 528 42.33 15.59 -25.79
CA ALA A 528 41.20 15.92 -26.67
C ALA A 528 40.04 14.92 -26.53
N ILE A 529 40.36 13.62 -26.41
CA ILE A 529 39.35 12.58 -26.15
C ILE A 529 38.77 12.75 -24.75
N ALA A 530 39.61 13.00 -23.74
CA ALA A 530 39.18 13.19 -22.35
C ALA A 530 38.16 14.33 -22.24
N LYS A 531 38.45 15.49 -22.82
CA LYS A 531 37.52 16.64 -22.86
C LYS A 531 36.16 16.26 -23.44
N ARG A 532 36.16 15.55 -24.57
CA ARG A 532 34.92 15.13 -25.24
C ARG A 532 34.12 14.13 -24.41
N VAL A 533 34.79 13.14 -23.82
CA VAL A 533 34.14 12.11 -22.99
C VAL A 533 33.50 12.73 -21.74
N VAL A 534 34.21 13.64 -21.06
CA VAL A 534 33.69 14.32 -19.86
C VAL A 534 32.55 15.30 -20.19
N THR A 535 32.34 15.67 -21.45
CA THR A 535 31.14 16.43 -21.86
C THR A 535 29.95 15.52 -22.20
N SER A 536 30.18 14.38 -22.87
CA SER A 536 29.08 13.61 -23.45
C SER A 536 28.68 12.35 -22.67
N ASN A 537 29.50 11.88 -21.73
CA ASN A 537 29.24 10.65 -20.99
C ASN A 537 28.91 10.93 -19.52
N THR A 538 27.63 10.94 -19.21
CA THR A 538 27.13 11.25 -17.86
C THR A 538 27.57 10.25 -16.80
N THR A 539 27.82 8.99 -17.15
CA THR A 539 28.35 7.99 -16.20
C THR A 539 29.80 8.26 -15.85
N VAL A 540 30.61 8.74 -16.81
CA VAL A 540 31.99 9.17 -16.54
C VAL A 540 31.99 10.38 -15.62
N ILE A 541 31.16 11.38 -15.90
CA ILE A 541 31.00 12.56 -15.04
C ILE A 541 30.60 12.12 -13.62
N ALA A 542 29.55 11.31 -13.47
CA ALA A 542 29.10 10.81 -12.17
C ALA A 542 30.21 10.05 -11.42
N SER A 543 30.97 9.21 -12.12
CA SER A 543 32.03 8.41 -11.51
C SER A 543 33.18 9.28 -11.01
N LEU A 544 33.54 10.34 -11.76
CA LEU A 544 34.57 11.30 -11.35
C LEU A 544 34.11 12.13 -10.15
N LEU A 545 32.85 12.58 -10.13
CA LEU A 545 32.29 13.31 -8.99
C LEU A 545 32.37 12.49 -7.69
N VAL A 546 32.09 11.19 -7.77
CA VAL A 546 32.21 10.29 -6.62
C VAL A 546 33.66 9.98 -6.26
N GLU A 547 34.53 9.76 -7.24
CA GLU A 547 35.96 9.50 -7.00
C GLU A 547 36.66 10.69 -6.33
N MET A 548 36.32 11.91 -6.75
CA MET A 548 36.90 13.14 -6.26
C MET A 548 36.22 13.67 -4.97
N GLY A 549 35.16 13.02 -4.49
CA GLY A 549 34.48 13.37 -3.24
C GLY A 549 33.46 14.53 -3.35
N TYR A 550 33.06 14.92 -4.56
CA TYR A 550 31.97 15.88 -4.77
C TYR A 550 30.57 15.27 -4.54
N ALA A 551 30.50 13.95 -4.57
CA ALA A 551 29.34 13.16 -4.19
C ALA A 551 29.77 11.86 -3.50
N ASP A 552 28.86 11.26 -2.74
CA ASP A 552 29.13 10.08 -1.92
C ASP A 552 28.83 8.78 -2.69
N GLY A 553 27.87 8.82 -3.61
CA GLY A 553 27.55 7.68 -4.47
C GLY A 553 26.85 8.06 -5.77
N LEU A 554 26.67 7.08 -6.67
CA LEU A 554 25.99 7.29 -7.95
C LEU A 554 25.03 6.16 -8.34
N VAL A 555 23.99 6.54 -9.09
CA VAL A 555 23.07 5.63 -9.78
C VAL A 555 22.98 6.06 -11.26
N CYS A 556 23.17 5.11 -12.17
CA CYS A 556 23.11 5.33 -13.62
C CYS A 556 22.46 4.14 -14.36
N GLY A 557 22.39 4.20 -15.70
CA GLY A 557 22.05 3.03 -16.53
C GLY A 557 20.60 2.98 -17.00
N LEU A 558 19.86 4.08 -16.92
CA LEU A 558 18.54 4.19 -17.58
C LEU A 558 18.64 4.32 -19.10
N PHE A 559 19.82 4.64 -19.62
CA PHE A 559 20.14 4.65 -21.04
C PHE A 559 21.47 3.95 -21.29
N GLY A 560 21.60 3.20 -22.39
CA GLY A 560 22.84 2.50 -22.74
C GLY A 560 22.90 1.05 -22.25
N THR A 561 24.05 0.41 -22.42
CA THR A 561 24.26 -1.00 -22.04
C THR A 561 24.97 -1.09 -20.70
N TYR A 562 24.51 -2.01 -19.83
CA TYR A 562 25.09 -2.24 -18.50
C TYR A 562 26.63 -2.37 -18.52
N SER A 563 27.16 -3.10 -19.50
CA SER A 563 28.60 -3.31 -19.70
C SER A 563 29.39 -2.01 -19.87
N ARG A 564 28.85 -1.03 -20.62
CA ARG A 564 29.51 0.26 -20.85
C ARG A 564 29.56 1.11 -19.58
N HIS A 565 28.49 1.11 -18.80
CA HIS A 565 28.48 1.79 -17.50
C HIS A 565 29.46 1.14 -16.53
N LEU A 566 29.47 -0.19 -16.48
CA LEU A 566 30.37 -0.95 -15.62
C LEU A 566 31.84 -0.69 -15.97
N GLU A 567 32.19 -0.65 -17.25
CA GLU A 567 33.55 -0.36 -17.69
C GLU A 567 33.99 1.04 -17.24
N ALA A 568 33.14 2.06 -17.45
CA ALA A 568 33.43 3.42 -17.00
C ALA A 568 33.59 3.52 -15.48
N ILE A 569 32.68 2.90 -14.72
CA ILE A 569 32.71 2.88 -13.25
C ILE A 569 33.97 2.14 -12.76
N ARG A 570 34.28 0.98 -13.32
CA ARG A 570 35.47 0.20 -12.96
C ARG A 570 36.76 0.95 -13.24
N ASP A 571 36.83 1.64 -14.38
CA ASP A 571 38.03 2.35 -14.79
C ASP A 571 38.32 3.59 -13.94
N ILE A 572 37.28 4.25 -13.41
CA ILE A 572 37.40 5.49 -12.64
C ILE A 572 37.39 5.21 -11.13
N ILE A 573 36.39 4.48 -10.62
CA ILE A 573 36.22 4.22 -9.17
C ILE A 573 37.08 3.03 -8.71
N GLY A 574 37.28 2.03 -9.57
CA GLY A 574 38.00 0.81 -9.22
C GLY A 574 37.21 -0.13 -8.30
N VAL A 575 37.75 -1.33 -8.11
CA VAL A 575 37.26 -2.32 -7.15
C VAL A 575 38.06 -2.23 -5.85
N LYS A 576 37.50 -2.73 -4.74
CA LYS A 576 38.22 -2.80 -3.46
C LYS A 576 39.46 -3.69 -3.59
N GLU A 577 40.55 -3.37 -2.88
CA GLU A 577 41.81 -4.14 -2.97
C GLU A 577 41.63 -5.64 -2.67
N SER A 578 40.70 -5.98 -1.79
CA SER A 578 40.39 -7.36 -1.40
C SER A 578 39.41 -8.07 -2.34
N VAL A 579 39.06 -7.47 -3.49
CA VAL A 579 38.04 -7.98 -4.42
C VAL A 579 38.67 -8.15 -5.79
N LYS A 580 38.58 -9.36 -6.36
CA LYS A 580 39.08 -9.66 -7.69
C LYS A 580 38.08 -9.26 -8.77
N VAL A 581 36.81 -9.55 -8.56
CA VAL A 581 35.75 -9.26 -9.53
C VAL A 581 34.53 -8.59 -8.86
N PRO A 582 33.95 -7.55 -9.48
CA PRO A 582 32.65 -7.04 -9.04
C PRO A 582 31.55 -8.01 -9.45
N ALA A 583 30.34 -7.88 -8.89
CA ALA A 583 29.19 -8.70 -9.25
C ALA A 583 27.87 -7.95 -9.11
N ALA A 584 26.82 -8.42 -9.78
CA ALA A 584 25.48 -7.83 -9.69
C ALA A 584 24.51 -8.73 -8.92
N LEU A 585 23.99 -8.21 -7.81
CA LEU A 585 22.96 -8.83 -6.99
C LEU A 585 21.59 -8.25 -7.31
N ASN A 586 20.61 -9.08 -7.65
CA ASN A 586 19.21 -8.67 -7.76
C ASN A 586 18.39 -9.31 -6.64
N SER A 587 17.41 -8.56 -6.12
CA SER A 587 16.43 -9.04 -5.16
C SER A 587 15.02 -9.02 -5.76
N LEU A 588 14.26 -10.06 -5.44
CA LEU A 588 12.87 -10.26 -5.80
C LEU A 588 12.07 -10.46 -4.50
N VAL A 589 11.11 -9.59 -4.24
CA VAL A 589 10.15 -9.76 -3.15
C VAL A 589 8.99 -10.59 -3.68
N LEU A 590 8.98 -11.88 -3.37
CA LEU A 590 7.93 -12.84 -3.77
C LEU A 590 6.92 -13.03 -2.63
N PRO A 591 5.68 -13.46 -2.92
CA PRO A 591 4.71 -13.81 -1.88
C PRO A 591 5.21 -14.86 -0.88
N THR A 592 6.08 -15.76 -1.35
CA THR A 592 6.71 -16.86 -0.61
C THR A 592 7.96 -16.44 0.17
N GLY A 593 8.52 -15.25 -0.06
CA GLY A 593 9.72 -14.76 0.61
C GLY A 593 10.61 -13.91 -0.29
N ASN A 594 11.66 -13.34 0.29
CA ASN A 594 12.65 -12.54 -0.45
C ASN A 594 13.71 -13.48 -1.05
N VAL A 595 13.96 -13.35 -2.35
CA VAL A 595 14.97 -14.13 -3.07
C VAL A 595 15.99 -13.20 -3.70
N PHE A 596 17.25 -13.47 -3.43
CA PHE A 596 18.41 -12.77 -3.96
C PHE A 596 19.16 -13.66 -4.95
N ILE A 597 19.55 -13.13 -6.10
CA ILE A 597 20.23 -13.86 -7.17
C ILE A 597 21.48 -13.11 -7.60
N THR A 598 22.60 -13.83 -7.70
CA THR A 598 23.87 -13.34 -8.23
C THR A 598 24.58 -14.45 -9.03
N ASP A 599 25.36 -14.17 -10.07
CA ASP A 599 25.67 -12.86 -10.69
C ASP A 599 24.90 -12.66 -11.99
N THR A 600 24.05 -11.64 -12.01
CA THR A 600 23.08 -11.42 -13.10
C THR A 600 23.59 -10.61 -14.30
N TYR A 601 24.72 -9.87 -14.17
CA TYR A 601 25.14 -8.90 -15.19
C TYR A 601 26.65 -8.75 -15.41
N VAL A 602 27.52 -9.24 -14.51
CA VAL A 602 28.95 -8.87 -14.55
C VAL A 602 29.83 -9.99 -15.12
N ASN A 603 29.87 -11.15 -14.48
CA ASN A 603 30.81 -12.22 -14.80
C ASN A 603 30.14 -13.31 -15.64
N ALA A 604 30.57 -13.46 -16.89
CA ALA A 604 29.96 -14.41 -17.83
C ALA A 604 30.03 -15.86 -17.34
N ASP A 605 31.23 -16.34 -16.99
CA ASP A 605 31.47 -17.67 -16.43
C ASP A 605 32.55 -17.58 -15.32
N PRO A 606 32.17 -17.18 -14.11
CA PRO A 606 33.12 -17.01 -13.00
C PRO A 606 33.72 -18.35 -12.56
N THR A 607 34.97 -18.30 -12.13
CA THR A 607 35.70 -19.42 -11.48
C THR A 607 35.11 -19.75 -10.11
N ALA A 608 35.52 -20.88 -9.51
CA ALA A 608 35.05 -21.25 -8.17
C ALA A 608 35.50 -20.23 -7.11
N GLU A 609 36.71 -19.70 -7.23
CA GLU A 609 37.27 -18.69 -6.34
C GLU A 609 36.51 -17.36 -6.44
N GLU A 610 36.16 -16.95 -7.66
CA GLU A 610 35.34 -15.76 -7.92
C GLU A 610 33.91 -15.95 -7.41
N LEU A 611 33.26 -17.09 -7.68
CA LEU A 611 31.92 -17.38 -7.15
C LEU A 611 31.89 -17.41 -5.62
N ALA A 612 32.92 -17.95 -4.97
CA ALA A 612 33.04 -17.92 -3.51
C ALA A 612 33.16 -16.47 -2.99
N GLU A 613 33.97 -15.64 -3.64
CA GLU A 613 34.08 -14.21 -3.31
C GLU A 613 32.74 -13.47 -3.49
N ILE A 614 32.06 -13.70 -4.62
CA ILE A 614 30.74 -13.13 -4.93
C ILE A 614 29.71 -13.55 -3.88
N THR A 615 29.72 -14.82 -3.47
CA THR A 615 28.82 -15.36 -2.44
C THR A 615 28.99 -14.63 -1.12
N LEU A 616 30.23 -14.43 -0.67
CA LEU A 616 30.54 -13.72 0.57
C LEU A 616 30.21 -12.22 0.48
N MET A 617 30.38 -11.59 -0.68
CA MET A 617 29.93 -10.21 -0.90
C MET A 617 28.40 -10.09 -0.83
N ALA A 618 27.68 -11.00 -1.49
CA ALA A 618 26.21 -11.00 -1.50
C ALA A 618 25.64 -11.28 -0.10
N ALA A 619 26.17 -12.26 0.63
CA ALA A 619 25.75 -12.57 1.99
C ALA A 619 25.92 -11.37 2.94
N ARG A 620 27.04 -10.64 2.84
CA ARG A 620 27.27 -9.41 3.60
C ARG A 620 26.25 -8.31 3.26
N GLU A 621 25.88 -8.15 1.99
CA GLU A 621 24.87 -7.15 1.64
C GLU A 621 23.46 -7.54 2.09
N ILE A 622 23.10 -8.82 2.07
CA ILE A 622 21.80 -9.27 2.57
C ILE A 622 21.63 -8.94 4.06
N ARG A 623 22.70 -9.07 4.86
CA ARG A 623 22.68 -8.68 6.28
C ARG A 623 22.35 -7.20 6.50
N ARG A 624 22.66 -6.30 5.55
CA ARG A 624 22.27 -4.87 5.65
C ARG A 624 20.77 -4.64 5.56
N PHE A 625 20.04 -5.55 4.92
CA PHE A 625 18.58 -5.55 4.92
C PHE A 625 18.01 -6.10 6.25
N GLY A 626 18.85 -6.46 7.22
CA GLY A 626 18.44 -7.11 8.47
C GLY A 626 18.02 -8.57 8.29
N ILE A 627 18.47 -9.21 7.20
CA ILE A 627 18.11 -10.58 6.84
C ILE A 627 19.33 -11.47 7.05
N GLU A 628 19.15 -12.61 7.73
CA GLU A 628 20.21 -13.61 7.83
C GLU A 628 20.33 -14.39 6.50
N PRO A 629 21.51 -14.44 5.86
CA PRO A 629 21.68 -15.13 4.58
C PRO A 629 21.60 -16.65 4.74
N ALA A 630 20.69 -17.26 3.97
CA ALA A 630 20.57 -18.70 3.77
C ALA A 630 20.90 -19.01 2.30
N VAL A 631 22.09 -19.55 2.07
CA VAL A 631 22.73 -19.61 0.76
C VAL A 631 22.61 -20.99 0.13
N ALA A 632 22.06 -21.06 -1.07
CA ALA A 632 22.05 -22.27 -1.89
C ALA A 632 22.94 -22.10 -3.13
N LEU A 633 23.88 -23.02 -3.29
CA LEU A 633 24.71 -23.14 -4.49
C LEU A 633 23.96 -23.98 -5.53
N LEU A 634 23.47 -23.34 -6.58
CA LEU A 634 22.62 -24.00 -7.57
C LEU A 634 23.39 -24.71 -8.67
N SER A 635 22.89 -25.87 -9.07
CA SER A 635 23.43 -26.69 -10.15
C SER A 635 22.33 -27.56 -10.77
N HIS A 636 22.64 -28.22 -11.88
CA HIS A 636 21.85 -29.34 -12.41
C HIS A 636 22.15 -30.65 -11.66
N SER A 637 23.13 -30.66 -10.74
CA SER A 637 23.44 -31.78 -9.85
C SER A 637 22.79 -31.57 -8.48
N ASN A 638 22.47 -32.68 -7.81
CA ASN A 638 22.08 -32.71 -6.40
C ASN A 638 23.14 -33.49 -5.64
N PHE A 639 23.95 -32.79 -4.84
CA PHE A 639 24.89 -33.36 -3.88
C PHE A 639 25.79 -34.47 -4.46
N GLY A 640 26.40 -34.21 -5.61
CA GLY A 640 27.31 -35.17 -6.27
C GLY A 640 26.66 -36.15 -7.24
N SER A 641 25.36 -36.03 -7.53
CA SER A 641 24.68 -36.90 -8.52
C SER A 641 25.23 -36.75 -9.96
N SER A 642 25.97 -35.67 -10.25
CA SER A 642 26.68 -35.47 -11.51
C SER A 642 28.04 -34.79 -11.35
N ASN A 643 28.98 -35.14 -12.23
CA ASN A 643 30.30 -34.50 -12.37
C ASN A 643 30.44 -33.68 -13.65
N MET A 644 29.34 -33.40 -14.35
CA MET A 644 29.34 -32.65 -15.61
C MET A 644 29.09 -31.15 -15.37
N LEU A 645 29.28 -30.34 -16.41
CA LEU A 645 28.95 -28.90 -16.44
C LEU A 645 29.52 -28.16 -15.21
N GLY A 646 28.71 -27.31 -14.57
CA GLY A 646 29.10 -26.51 -13.41
C GLY A 646 29.12 -27.24 -12.07
N ALA A 647 28.76 -28.53 -11.98
CA ALA A 647 28.61 -29.20 -10.68
C ALA A 647 29.91 -29.31 -9.86
N PRO A 648 31.06 -29.73 -10.43
CA PRO A 648 32.34 -29.73 -9.69
C PRO A 648 32.74 -28.32 -9.24
N LYS A 649 32.45 -27.31 -10.07
CA LYS A 649 32.71 -25.90 -9.76
C LYS A 649 31.93 -25.47 -8.52
N MET A 650 30.63 -25.77 -8.45
CA MET A 650 29.80 -25.38 -7.30
C MET A 650 30.18 -26.12 -6.00
N ARG A 651 30.62 -27.38 -6.07
CA ARG A 651 31.18 -28.06 -4.88
C ARG A 651 32.46 -27.40 -4.40
N LYS A 652 33.33 -26.99 -5.34
CA LYS A 652 34.54 -26.26 -4.98
C LYS A 652 34.24 -24.91 -4.33
N VAL A 653 33.19 -24.21 -4.80
CA VAL A 653 32.69 -22.99 -4.16
C VAL A 653 32.29 -23.27 -2.71
N LEU A 654 31.56 -24.36 -2.44
CA LEU A 654 31.16 -24.73 -1.08
C LEU A 654 32.36 -24.91 -0.15
N GLU A 655 33.38 -25.65 -0.60
CA GLU A 655 34.62 -25.86 0.16
C GLU A 655 35.28 -24.52 0.52
N ILE A 656 35.49 -23.65 -0.49
CA ILE A 656 36.17 -22.36 -0.30
C ILE A 656 35.36 -21.45 0.63
N VAL A 657 34.04 -21.40 0.50
CA VAL A 657 33.19 -20.56 1.35
C VAL A 657 33.18 -21.07 2.79
N ARG A 658 33.08 -22.39 3.00
CA ARG A 658 33.13 -22.99 4.36
C ARG A 658 34.47 -22.76 5.06
N GLU A 659 35.57 -22.76 4.31
CA GLU A 659 36.89 -22.42 4.86
C GLU A 659 36.98 -20.95 5.29
N ARG A 660 36.34 -20.03 4.55
CA ARG A 660 36.44 -18.58 4.78
C ARG A 660 35.41 -18.02 5.75
N ASP A 661 34.20 -18.57 5.77
CA ASP A 661 33.11 -18.21 6.68
C ASP A 661 32.35 -19.47 7.14
N PRO A 662 32.88 -20.20 8.15
CA PRO A 662 32.27 -21.44 8.65
C PRO A 662 30.88 -21.25 9.27
N ALA A 663 30.53 -20.01 9.65
CA ALA A 663 29.25 -19.70 10.30
C ALA A 663 28.13 -19.41 9.29
N LEU A 664 28.48 -19.14 8.02
CA LEU A 664 27.49 -18.87 6.98
C LEU A 664 26.62 -20.11 6.73
N MET A 665 25.30 -19.92 6.77
CA MET A 665 24.35 -20.98 6.45
C MET A 665 24.36 -21.22 4.94
N ILE A 666 25.17 -22.18 4.48
CA ILE A 666 25.38 -22.47 3.06
C ILE A 666 25.39 -23.98 2.77
N ASP A 667 24.76 -24.35 1.66
CA ASP A 667 24.81 -25.73 1.17
C ASP A 667 24.67 -25.83 -0.35
N GLY A 668 24.93 -27.02 -0.88
CA GLY A 668 24.84 -27.38 -2.29
C GLY A 668 25.99 -28.29 -2.71
N GLU A 669 26.19 -28.53 -3.99
CA GLU A 669 25.39 -28.05 -5.11
C GLU A 669 24.02 -28.75 -5.17
N MET A 670 22.97 -28.01 -5.52
CA MET A 670 21.61 -28.56 -5.56
C MET A 670 20.71 -27.88 -6.61
N HIS A 671 19.57 -28.49 -6.89
CA HIS A 671 18.51 -27.93 -7.71
C HIS A 671 17.74 -26.82 -6.98
N GLY A 672 17.04 -25.98 -7.75
CA GLY A 672 16.31 -24.84 -7.21
C GLY A 672 15.10 -25.22 -6.32
N ASP A 673 14.47 -26.36 -6.58
CA ASP A 673 13.37 -26.88 -5.76
C ASP A 673 13.85 -27.32 -4.37
N LEU A 674 15.01 -27.99 -4.26
CA LEU A 674 15.65 -28.32 -2.98
C LEU A 674 16.14 -27.08 -2.24
N ALA A 675 16.62 -26.06 -2.96
CA ALA A 675 17.00 -24.79 -2.34
C ALA A 675 15.81 -24.09 -1.67
N LEU A 676 14.64 -24.13 -2.30
CA LEU A 676 13.44 -23.42 -1.83
C LEU A 676 12.54 -24.25 -0.91
N SER A 677 12.73 -25.57 -0.84
CA SER A 677 11.91 -26.46 -0.01
C SER A 677 12.77 -27.25 0.97
N GLU A 678 12.74 -26.87 2.25
CA GLU A 678 13.42 -27.62 3.31
C GLU A 678 12.95 -29.07 3.39
N LYS A 679 11.65 -29.32 3.21
CA LYS A 679 11.08 -30.67 3.26
C LYS A 679 11.72 -31.55 2.19
N LEU A 680 11.72 -31.11 0.94
CA LEU A 680 12.32 -31.88 -0.16
C LEU A 680 13.83 -32.02 0.06
N ARG A 681 14.51 -30.97 0.52
CA ARG A 681 15.96 -31.01 0.77
C ARG A 681 16.33 -32.05 1.82
N ARG A 682 15.57 -32.16 2.91
CA ARG A 682 15.82 -33.15 3.96
C ARG A 682 15.69 -34.60 3.48
N ASP A 683 14.85 -34.86 2.48
CA ASP A 683 14.73 -36.19 1.88
C ASP A 683 16.00 -36.60 1.10
N TYR A 684 16.72 -35.63 0.53
CA TYR A 684 17.96 -35.86 -0.23
C TYR A 684 19.24 -35.70 0.60
N MET A 685 19.26 -34.73 1.51
CA MET A 685 20.40 -34.39 2.36
C MET A 685 19.91 -34.03 3.77
N PRO A 686 19.67 -35.04 4.63
CA PRO A 686 19.17 -34.83 6.00
C PRO A 686 20.07 -33.92 6.86
N ASP A 687 21.38 -33.94 6.60
CA ASP A 687 22.40 -33.20 7.33
C ASP A 687 22.65 -31.78 6.77
N SER A 688 21.81 -31.31 5.86
CA SER A 688 21.93 -29.97 5.28
C SER A 688 21.89 -28.89 6.38
N PRO A 689 22.86 -27.96 6.44
CA PRO A 689 22.86 -26.87 7.42
C PRO A 689 21.79 -25.80 7.12
N LEU A 690 21.20 -25.81 5.91
CA LEU A 690 20.15 -24.86 5.52
C LEU A 690 18.84 -25.16 6.26
N LYS A 691 18.29 -24.16 6.94
CA LYS A 691 16.96 -24.18 7.56
C LYS A 691 15.98 -23.33 6.74
N GLY A 692 14.77 -23.83 6.53
CA GLY A 692 13.76 -23.16 5.70
C GLY A 692 14.13 -23.08 4.21
N SER A 693 13.54 -22.11 3.51
CA SER A 693 13.89 -21.77 2.14
C SER A 693 15.17 -20.95 2.11
N ALA A 694 16.08 -21.26 1.18
CA ALA A 694 17.19 -20.38 0.86
C ALA A 694 16.68 -19.02 0.38
N ASN A 695 17.38 -17.96 0.74
CA ASN A 695 17.10 -16.59 0.31
C ASN A 695 18.19 -16.03 -0.60
N LEU A 696 19.39 -16.62 -0.65
CA LEU A 696 20.45 -16.28 -1.59
C LEU A 696 20.74 -17.46 -2.51
N LEU A 697 20.47 -17.29 -3.80
CA LEU A 697 20.70 -18.29 -4.83
C LEU A 697 21.94 -17.90 -5.63
N ILE A 698 22.99 -18.72 -5.51
CA ILE A 698 24.24 -18.56 -6.25
C ILE A 698 24.18 -19.43 -7.48
N MET A 699 24.23 -18.81 -8.64
CA MET A 699 24.11 -19.47 -9.93
C MET A 699 25.50 -19.80 -10.49
N PRO A 700 25.65 -20.86 -11.30
CA PRO A 700 26.96 -21.27 -11.79
C PRO A 700 27.55 -20.30 -12.82
N ASN A 701 26.74 -19.51 -13.50
CA ASN A 701 27.17 -18.53 -14.50
C ASN A 701 26.07 -17.46 -14.75
N MET A 702 26.40 -16.45 -15.56
CA MET A 702 25.49 -15.32 -15.84
C MET A 702 24.24 -15.74 -16.63
N GLU A 703 24.34 -16.72 -17.53
CA GLU A 703 23.18 -17.18 -18.30
C GLU A 703 22.12 -17.78 -17.37
N ALA A 704 22.52 -18.69 -16.48
CA ALA A 704 21.64 -19.27 -15.48
C ALA A 704 21.01 -18.18 -14.60
N ALA A 705 21.84 -17.26 -14.08
CA ALA A 705 21.35 -16.18 -13.23
C ALA A 705 20.34 -15.26 -13.92
N ARG A 706 20.65 -14.84 -15.16
CA ARG A 706 19.84 -13.87 -15.88
C ARG A 706 18.56 -14.49 -16.41
N ILE A 707 18.58 -15.74 -16.88
CA ILE A 707 17.37 -16.46 -17.30
C ILE A 707 16.45 -16.66 -16.10
N SER A 708 16.96 -17.22 -14.99
CA SER A 708 16.15 -17.45 -13.79
C SER A 708 15.56 -16.16 -13.22
N TYR A 709 16.36 -15.09 -13.09
CA TYR A 709 15.86 -13.80 -12.60
C TYR A 709 14.76 -13.22 -13.49
N ASN A 710 14.95 -13.22 -14.83
CA ASN A 710 13.93 -12.66 -15.73
C ASN A 710 12.66 -13.53 -15.78
N LEU A 711 12.78 -14.86 -15.73
CA LEU A 711 11.63 -15.76 -15.67
C LEU A 711 10.83 -15.53 -14.38
N LEU A 712 11.49 -15.48 -13.22
CA LEU A 712 10.83 -15.20 -11.95
C LEU A 712 10.16 -13.82 -11.95
N ARG A 713 10.86 -12.80 -12.46
CA ARG A 713 10.29 -11.45 -12.57
C ARG A 713 9.09 -11.38 -13.52
N ALA A 714 9.12 -12.10 -14.64
CA ALA A 714 8.04 -12.04 -15.64
C ALA A 714 6.80 -12.85 -15.25
N THR A 715 6.98 -13.89 -14.42
CA THR A 715 5.90 -14.80 -14.00
C THR A 715 5.26 -14.40 -12.67
N THR A 716 5.75 -13.35 -12.01
CA THR A 716 5.26 -12.90 -10.70
C THR A 716 5.08 -11.39 -10.69
N THR A 717 4.21 -10.86 -9.82
CA THR A 717 4.07 -9.42 -9.57
C THR A 717 5.15 -8.91 -8.60
N ALA A 718 6.35 -9.49 -8.65
CA ALA A 718 7.40 -9.26 -7.68
C ALA A 718 7.96 -7.85 -7.75
N ILE A 719 8.17 -7.25 -6.57
CA ILE A 719 8.90 -5.99 -6.48
C ILE A 719 10.39 -6.30 -6.58
N THR A 720 11.09 -5.58 -7.46
CA THR A 720 12.51 -5.79 -7.73
C THR A 720 13.37 -4.71 -7.08
N VAL A 721 14.50 -5.12 -6.52
CA VAL A 721 15.57 -4.23 -6.04
C VAL A 721 16.90 -4.64 -6.69
N GLY A 722 17.73 -3.67 -7.07
CA GLY A 722 18.97 -3.88 -7.80
C GLY A 722 18.88 -3.47 -9.27
N PRO A 723 19.81 -3.88 -10.15
CA PRO A 723 21.01 -4.63 -9.80
C PRO A 723 21.91 -3.83 -8.83
N ILE A 724 22.21 -4.41 -7.69
CA ILE A 724 23.14 -3.87 -6.70
C ILE A 724 24.53 -4.31 -7.14
N LEU A 725 25.38 -3.35 -7.49
CA LEU A 725 26.77 -3.62 -7.86
C LEU A 725 27.63 -3.80 -6.61
N LEU A 726 28.22 -4.99 -6.50
CA LEU A 726 29.08 -5.45 -5.42
C LEU A 726 30.57 -5.21 -5.76
N GLY A 727 31.40 -5.11 -4.74
CA GLY A 727 32.86 -5.10 -4.92
C GLY A 727 33.51 -3.76 -5.30
N MET A 728 32.74 -2.74 -5.66
CA MET A 728 33.27 -1.41 -5.99
C MET A 728 33.87 -0.68 -4.79
N ASN A 729 34.87 0.17 -5.04
CA ASN A 729 35.58 0.93 -4.01
C ASN A 729 34.71 2.04 -3.38
N LYS A 730 33.84 2.66 -4.19
CA LYS A 730 32.82 3.64 -3.76
C LYS A 730 31.42 3.16 -4.12
N SER A 731 30.40 3.81 -3.55
CA SER A 731 28.99 3.47 -3.79
C SER A 731 28.60 3.82 -5.23
N ALA A 732 28.43 2.81 -6.08
CA ALA A 732 28.04 3.00 -7.47
C ALA A 732 27.13 1.86 -7.93
N HIS A 733 25.99 2.19 -8.54
CA HIS A 733 24.99 1.21 -8.95
C HIS A 733 24.45 1.48 -10.35
N ILE A 734 24.18 0.40 -11.09
CA ILE A 734 23.77 0.46 -12.49
C ILE A 734 22.39 -0.18 -12.60
N LEU A 735 21.43 0.59 -13.07
CA LEU A 735 20.06 0.22 -13.37
C LEU A 735 19.92 -0.30 -14.81
N ASN A 736 18.67 -0.43 -15.26
CA ASN A 736 18.33 -0.72 -16.65
C ASN A 736 17.20 0.21 -17.12
N PRO A 737 17.01 0.39 -18.45
CA PRO A 737 15.98 1.30 -18.98
C PRO A 737 14.53 0.98 -18.56
N VAL A 738 14.25 -0.30 -18.26
CA VAL A 738 12.92 -0.77 -17.81
C VAL A 738 12.66 -0.51 -16.32
N SER A 739 13.60 0.13 -15.61
CA SER A 739 13.44 0.47 -14.19
C SER A 739 12.27 1.43 -13.97
N SER A 740 11.50 1.18 -12.92
CA SER A 740 10.41 2.05 -12.46
C SER A 740 10.93 3.16 -11.54
N VAL A 741 10.13 4.20 -11.31
CA VAL A 741 10.42 5.28 -10.34
C VAL A 741 10.74 4.69 -8.96
N ARG A 742 9.94 3.73 -8.49
CA ARG A 742 10.17 3.05 -7.20
C ARG A 742 11.52 2.35 -7.14
N ARG A 743 11.96 1.71 -8.22
CA ARG A 743 13.27 1.04 -8.30
C ARG A 743 14.42 2.04 -8.19
N ILE A 744 14.28 3.21 -8.81
CA ILE A 744 15.27 4.31 -8.69
C ILE A 744 15.37 4.77 -7.24
N ILE A 745 14.23 5.06 -6.58
CA ILE A 745 14.18 5.47 -5.16
C ILE A 745 14.87 4.44 -4.26
N ASN A 746 14.56 3.15 -4.44
CA ASN A 746 15.17 2.08 -3.66
C ASN A 746 16.69 2.04 -3.84
N MET A 747 17.18 2.22 -5.07
CA MET A 747 18.62 2.20 -5.37
C MET A 747 19.34 3.46 -4.90
N VAL A 748 18.68 4.61 -4.86
CA VAL A 748 19.24 5.83 -4.26
C VAL A 748 19.42 5.67 -2.76
N ALA A 749 18.40 5.18 -2.06
CA ALA A 749 18.51 4.93 -0.62
C ALA A 749 19.61 3.89 -0.33
N PHE A 750 19.69 2.84 -1.14
CA PHE A 750 20.76 1.85 -0.99
C PHE A 750 22.15 2.45 -1.27
N ALA A 751 22.28 3.28 -2.31
CA ALA A 751 23.52 3.99 -2.61
C ALA A 751 23.96 4.88 -1.45
N ALA A 752 23.02 5.57 -0.80
CA ALA A 752 23.27 6.41 0.38
C ALA A 752 23.75 5.60 1.58
N VAL A 753 23.12 4.47 1.91
CA VAL A 753 23.55 3.63 3.05
C VAL A 753 24.93 3.01 2.83
N LYS A 754 25.31 2.77 1.57
CA LYS A 754 26.60 2.16 1.22
C LYS A 754 27.75 3.17 1.17
N ALA A 755 27.44 4.44 0.92
CA ALA A 755 28.42 5.51 0.77
C ALA A 755 28.92 5.98 2.14
#